data_AF-K0KTS4-F1
#
_entry.id   AF-K0KTS4-F1
#
_cell.length_a   1.000
_cell.length_b   1.000
_cell.length_c   1.000
_cell.angle_alpha   90.00
_cell.angle_beta   90.00
_cell.angle_gamma   90.00
#
_symmetry.space_group_name_H-M   'P 1'
#
loop_
_entity.id
_entity.type
_entity.pdbx_description
1 polymer ?
#
loop_
_entity_poly.entity_id
_entity_poly.type
_entity_poly.pdbx_seq_one_letter_code
_entity_poly.pdbx_strand_id
1 'polypeptide(L)'
;MLASKLSRIRLLNPRIPRGFRLIHGSDEKPNTLELKRQRSTILPPLDQTQFVSEKDSLQREILSYDQIRSIISKSKLLQKKESPFKPTLVRFLEIELLKIASEQFDDFDKFYDLFYDLMKILRKNKELQKYIESNLTNISNLAFNMLMNQKYYSLFMNKEITLVLLNSDLQNEEKIQRVESLLKVSYKIKQQFIRKDVHQYQELTISSRNLKSIMNILSREHYLNFFVQLIEFDIHQITSPDLQKLRNELLHGDNTEQQVYQFQALRTVEDEETKNLLRTKFLTIYSYGMIRAIVIKYIQESNNEMVDFYMDFLMAKYAMTRELPHVNSRELTQNLYEVITYQLVKLKHYNSAIELLETMKQHGLTLTPKLLHILAVSFRTRKMFDETLLILKKIAELFNDKTVGIDDQFKKLISNELLITIREQFPGEPKILISQFLSMFEGSEILLNELGIINLIHDGHVKKLVDLDGVLAQFYKSEISDIFKANCFPDMHNITEIYIAVLNYISVHSFVLPKEDIYRELFNLAMDHISKVQELDFPDHPFSKQNLDEALVNLFVKNVLEINVDLALDMLKRSLQTCTFKRFTGESASRILAKLENADSTEIEIILALFQELKESLGFHALTALCLRAARFDDFDQARFWYDKILALGEPLTHYRLIKLAVQMEWELPKDFDTTLLEKEFQYSAERELSFKDERVFIDDPEFAELVSSTLQKFEN
;
A
#
# COMPACT_ATOMS: atom_id res chain seq x y z
N MET A 1 -15.43 13.61 -5.48
CA MET A 1 -16.03 12.58 -6.37
C MET A 1 -16.88 11.53 -5.62
N LEU A 2 -16.29 10.73 -4.71
CA LEU A 2 -17.00 9.66 -4.00
C LEU A 2 -18.23 10.16 -3.22
N ALA A 3 -18.10 11.26 -2.47
CA ALA A 3 -19.22 11.91 -1.76
C ALA A 3 -20.37 12.32 -2.72
N SER A 4 -20.04 12.86 -3.90
CA SER A 4 -21.03 13.25 -4.92
C SER A 4 -21.73 12.06 -5.58
N LYS A 5 -21.00 10.96 -5.85
CA LYS A 5 -21.62 9.73 -6.37
C LYS A 5 -22.54 9.08 -5.33
N LEU A 6 -22.11 9.01 -4.07
CA LEU A 6 -22.89 8.40 -2.99
C LEU A 6 -24.06 9.27 -2.52
N SER A 7 -23.96 10.61 -2.61
CA SER A 7 -25.09 11.50 -2.31
C SER A 7 -26.24 11.37 -3.32
N ARG A 8 -25.97 10.97 -4.57
CA ARG A 8 -27.00 10.67 -5.59
C ARG A 8 -27.79 9.39 -5.29
N ILE A 9 -27.24 8.49 -4.47
CA ILE A 9 -27.91 7.23 -4.06
C ILE A 9 -28.93 7.49 -2.93
N ARG A 10 -28.89 8.66 -2.27
CA ARG A 10 -29.80 9.07 -1.17
C ARG A 10 -31.30 9.04 -1.50
N LEU A 11 -31.69 9.02 -2.78
CA LEU A 11 -33.11 9.04 -3.17
C LEU A 11 -33.86 7.71 -2.90
N LEU A 12 -33.22 6.69 -2.33
CA LEU A 12 -33.81 5.38 -2.06
C LEU A 12 -33.55 4.93 -0.61
N ASN A 13 -34.34 5.46 0.33
CA ASN A 13 -34.22 5.27 1.78
C ASN A 13 -34.65 3.86 2.25
N PRO A 14 -33.83 3.06 2.97
CA PRO A 14 -34.30 1.92 3.75
C PRO A 14 -34.26 2.22 5.25
N ARG A 15 -35.37 1.96 5.95
CA ARG A 15 -35.49 2.09 7.41
C ARG A 15 -34.49 1.16 8.13
N ILE A 16 -33.83 1.70 9.14
CA ILE A 16 -32.95 0.98 10.08
C ILE A 16 -33.78 -0.02 10.91
N PRO A 17 -33.48 -1.33 10.93
CA PRO A 17 -34.18 -2.28 11.80
C PRO A 17 -33.77 -2.08 13.26
N ARG A 18 -34.75 -1.95 14.17
CA ARG A 18 -34.57 -1.94 15.62
C ARG A 18 -34.53 -3.38 16.16
N GLY A 19 -33.44 -3.74 16.84
CA GLY A 19 -33.43 -4.70 17.94
C GLY A 19 -33.13 -6.16 17.59
N PHE A 20 -31.95 -6.64 18.00
CA PHE A 20 -31.74 -8.06 18.29
C PHE A 20 -31.96 -8.30 19.79
N ARG A 21 -33.03 -9.04 20.13
CA ARG A 21 -33.20 -9.67 21.45
C ARG A 21 -32.52 -11.03 21.42
N LEU A 22 -31.74 -11.30 22.47
CA LEU A 22 -31.15 -12.59 22.81
C LEU A 22 -32.25 -13.65 22.99
N ILE A 23 -32.07 -14.83 22.37
CA ILE A 23 -32.82 -16.05 22.70
C ILE A 23 -31.81 -17.15 23.02
N HIS A 24 -31.92 -17.70 24.23
CA HIS A 24 -31.22 -18.87 24.74
C HIS A 24 -31.99 -20.18 24.42
N GLY A 25 -31.24 -21.28 24.25
CA GLY A 25 -31.67 -22.69 24.34
C GLY A 25 -32.29 -23.27 23.07
N SER A 26 -32.21 -24.57 22.75
CA SER A 26 -31.58 -25.76 23.33
C SER A 26 -31.75 -26.90 22.30
N ASP A 27 -31.10 -28.03 22.55
CA ASP A 27 -31.02 -29.27 21.75
C ASP A 27 -32.32 -29.78 21.07
N GLU A 28 -32.16 -30.43 19.90
CA GLU A 28 -32.60 -31.82 19.65
C GLU A 28 -32.32 -32.26 18.18
N LYS A 29 -31.67 -33.43 18.03
CA LYS A 29 -31.74 -34.35 16.86
C LYS A 29 -33.07 -35.15 16.96
N PRO A 30 -33.60 -35.89 15.94
CA PRO A 30 -32.82 -36.73 15.01
C PRO A 30 -33.44 -37.11 13.63
N ASN A 31 -32.67 -37.96 12.93
CA ASN A 31 -33.07 -39.10 12.08
C ASN A 31 -33.29 -38.97 10.55
N THR A 32 -32.47 -39.82 9.92
CA THR A 32 -32.46 -40.49 8.61
C THR A 32 -33.77 -41.14 8.17
N LEU A 33 -34.02 -41.17 6.85
CA LEU A 33 -34.68 -42.30 6.18
C LEU A 33 -34.39 -42.34 4.66
N GLU A 34 -34.15 -43.56 4.20
CA GLU A 34 -33.68 -43.98 2.87
C GLU A 34 -34.78 -44.07 1.79
N LEU A 35 -34.29 -43.97 0.54
CA LEU A 35 -34.67 -44.68 -0.70
C LEU A 35 -36.14 -45.06 -0.99
N LYS A 36 -36.60 -44.63 -2.18
CA LYS A 36 -37.32 -45.52 -3.12
C LYS A 36 -37.19 -45.04 -4.58
N ARG A 37 -36.62 -45.93 -5.41
CA ARG A 37 -36.68 -45.92 -6.88
C ARG A 37 -38.07 -46.34 -7.34
N GLN A 38 -38.60 -45.72 -8.40
CA GLN A 38 -39.55 -46.30 -9.37
C GLN A 38 -39.52 -45.43 -10.63
N ARG A 39 -38.89 -45.92 -11.70
CA ARG A 39 -39.45 -46.67 -12.85
C ARG A 39 -40.04 -45.76 -13.94
N SER A 40 -39.30 -45.77 -15.05
CA SER A 40 -39.65 -45.41 -16.41
C SER A 40 -41.05 -45.86 -16.83
N THR A 41 -41.78 -44.96 -17.47
CA THR A 41 -42.85 -45.32 -18.41
C THR A 41 -42.68 -44.46 -19.65
N ILE A 42 -42.48 -45.15 -20.77
CA ILE A 42 -42.45 -44.65 -22.14
C ILE A 42 -43.91 -44.59 -22.62
N LEU A 43 -44.33 -43.48 -23.21
CA LEU A 43 -45.53 -43.37 -24.05
C LEU A 43 -45.24 -42.35 -25.19
N PRO A 44 -45.99 -42.42 -26.31
CA PRO A 44 -45.49 -42.43 -27.70
C PRO A 44 -45.49 -41.04 -28.37
N PRO A 45 -44.94 -40.89 -29.60
CA PRO A 45 -44.93 -39.60 -30.29
C PRO A 45 -46.32 -39.32 -30.88
N LEU A 46 -46.79 -38.07 -30.78
CA LEU A 46 -47.99 -37.62 -31.50
C LEU A 46 -47.83 -36.16 -31.94
N ASP A 47 -47.64 -36.05 -33.25
CA ASP A 47 -47.96 -35.00 -34.21
C ASP A 47 -47.88 -33.53 -33.80
N GLN A 48 -46.82 -32.91 -34.32
CA GLN A 48 -46.80 -31.50 -34.73
C GLN A 48 -47.58 -31.36 -36.04
N THR A 49 -48.88 -31.08 -35.98
CA THR A 49 -49.60 -30.30 -37.00
C THR A 49 -51.00 -30.03 -36.48
N GLN A 50 -51.54 -28.85 -36.80
CA GLN A 50 -52.85 -28.34 -36.36
C GLN A 50 -52.89 -27.71 -34.97
N PHE A 51 -52.27 -26.55 -34.81
CA PHE A 51 -52.86 -25.40 -34.10
C PHE A 51 -52.16 -24.11 -34.58
N VAL A 52 -52.17 -23.91 -35.90
CA VAL A 52 -51.81 -22.66 -36.57
C VAL A 52 -53.08 -22.16 -37.25
N SER A 53 -54.06 -21.67 -36.47
CA SER A 53 -55.16 -20.86 -37.03
C SER A 53 -55.95 -20.02 -36.02
N GLU A 54 -55.57 -19.96 -34.74
CA GLU A 54 -56.23 -19.07 -33.74
C GLU A 54 -55.32 -17.90 -33.29
N LYS A 55 -54.32 -17.53 -34.10
CA LYS A 55 -53.37 -16.46 -33.74
C LYS A 55 -53.85 -15.04 -34.11
N ASP A 56 -54.90 -14.91 -34.92
CA ASP A 56 -55.25 -13.62 -35.55
C ASP A 56 -56.60 -13.01 -35.12
N SER A 57 -57.39 -13.65 -34.24
CA SER A 57 -58.72 -13.13 -33.85
C SER A 57 -58.83 -12.55 -32.43
N LEU A 58 -57.75 -12.47 -31.66
CA LEU A 58 -57.75 -11.77 -30.36
C LEU A 58 -56.92 -10.47 -30.44
N GLN A 59 -57.55 -9.44 -30.99
CA GLN A 59 -57.08 -8.07 -30.89
C GLN A 59 -57.00 -7.63 -29.41
N ARG A 60 -55.77 -7.30 -29.02
CA ARG A 60 -55.29 -6.43 -27.93
C ARG A 60 -56.37 -5.74 -27.07
N GLU A 61 -56.64 -6.30 -25.91
CA GLU A 61 -57.00 -5.52 -24.71
C GLU A 61 -55.75 -5.41 -23.83
N ILE A 62 -55.16 -4.22 -23.76
CA ILE A 62 -54.06 -3.93 -22.83
C ILE A 62 -54.67 -3.69 -21.45
N LEU A 63 -54.52 -4.65 -20.55
CA LEU A 63 -54.99 -4.54 -19.17
C LEU A 63 -54.07 -3.60 -18.37
N SER A 64 -54.65 -2.71 -17.57
CA SER A 64 -53.93 -1.81 -16.64
C SER A 64 -53.38 -2.56 -15.41
N TYR A 65 -52.35 -2.00 -14.76
CA TYR A 65 -51.72 -2.54 -13.53
C TYR A 65 -52.76 -2.93 -12.46
N ASP A 66 -53.79 -2.12 -12.26
CA ASP A 66 -54.84 -2.39 -11.26
C ASP A 66 -55.82 -3.49 -11.70
N GLN A 67 -56.12 -3.61 -13.00
CA GLN A 67 -56.89 -4.73 -13.54
C GLN A 67 -56.12 -6.05 -13.39
N ILE A 68 -54.78 -6.00 -13.49
CA ILE A 68 -53.90 -7.17 -13.35
C ILE A 68 -53.71 -7.55 -11.88
N ARG A 69 -53.51 -6.58 -10.97
CA ARG A 69 -53.50 -6.83 -9.52
C ARG A 69 -54.84 -7.38 -9.05
N SER A 70 -55.95 -6.95 -9.67
CA SER A 70 -57.29 -7.54 -9.51
C SER A 70 -57.35 -8.98 -10.03
N ILE A 71 -56.72 -9.32 -11.16
CA ILE A 71 -56.63 -10.70 -11.66
C ILE A 71 -55.75 -11.58 -10.76
N ILE A 72 -54.61 -11.08 -10.25
CA ILE A 72 -53.69 -11.80 -9.34
C ILE A 72 -54.33 -11.98 -7.94
N SER A 73 -55.09 -10.99 -7.47
CA SER A 73 -55.86 -11.13 -6.23
C SER A 73 -57.07 -12.04 -6.40
N LYS A 74 -57.75 -12.02 -7.57
CA LYS A 74 -58.80 -12.97 -7.93
C LYS A 74 -58.25 -14.38 -8.19
N SER A 75 -57.00 -14.54 -8.64
CA SER A 75 -56.34 -15.84 -8.80
C SER A 75 -55.97 -16.48 -7.46
N LYS A 76 -56.16 -15.81 -6.32
CA LYS A 76 -56.28 -16.50 -5.03
C LYS A 76 -57.41 -17.54 -5.02
N LEU A 77 -58.42 -17.43 -5.91
CA LEU A 77 -59.43 -18.47 -6.15
C LEU A 77 -58.92 -19.67 -6.97
N LEU A 78 -57.75 -19.58 -7.63
CA LEU A 78 -57.10 -20.67 -8.37
C LEU A 78 -56.26 -21.59 -7.47
N GLN A 79 -56.45 -21.54 -6.14
CA GLN A 79 -55.89 -22.53 -5.21
C GLN A 79 -56.52 -23.94 -5.36
N LYS A 80 -57.54 -24.12 -6.21
CA LYS A 80 -58.01 -25.44 -6.62
C LYS A 80 -57.18 -25.94 -7.80
N LYS A 81 -56.57 -27.11 -7.62
CA LYS A 81 -55.61 -27.83 -8.48
C LYS A 81 -56.00 -28.04 -9.97
N GLU A 82 -57.18 -27.60 -10.42
CA GLU A 82 -57.79 -28.07 -11.67
C GLU A 82 -58.48 -26.97 -12.48
N SER A 83 -57.81 -25.84 -12.71
CA SER A 83 -58.26 -24.90 -13.75
C SER A 83 -57.24 -24.86 -14.87
N PRO A 84 -57.66 -25.00 -16.15
CA PRO A 84 -56.73 -24.90 -17.27
C PRO A 84 -56.07 -23.52 -17.28
N PHE A 85 -54.75 -23.56 -17.42
CA PHE A 85 -53.87 -22.39 -17.46
C PHE A 85 -54.29 -21.46 -18.59
N LYS A 86 -54.42 -20.15 -18.35
CA LYS A 86 -54.67 -19.18 -19.43
C LYS A 86 -53.33 -18.78 -20.08
N PRO A 87 -53.07 -19.13 -21.36
CA PRO A 87 -51.86 -18.74 -22.09
C PRO A 87 -51.63 -17.22 -22.11
N THR A 88 -52.70 -16.45 -21.94
CA THR A 88 -52.72 -14.99 -21.83
C THR A 88 -51.87 -14.46 -20.67
N LEU A 89 -51.82 -15.15 -19.52
CA LEU A 89 -51.03 -14.71 -18.37
C LEU A 89 -49.53 -14.87 -18.63
N VAL A 90 -49.13 -15.95 -19.31
CA VAL A 90 -47.71 -16.17 -19.63
C VAL A 90 -47.23 -15.27 -20.74
N ARG A 91 -48.05 -15.08 -21.78
CA ARG A 91 -47.74 -14.15 -22.86
C ARG A 91 -47.67 -12.69 -22.36
N PHE A 92 -48.44 -12.32 -21.35
CA PHE A 92 -48.30 -11.03 -20.65
C PHE A 92 -46.99 -10.94 -19.86
N LEU A 93 -46.63 -11.98 -19.10
CA LEU A 93 -45.37 -12.03 -18.38
C LEU A 93 -44.16 -11.91 -19.32
N GLU A 94 -44.23 -12.60 -20.45
CA GLU A 94 -43.24 -12.51 -21.52
C GLU A 94 -43.16 -11.08 -22.07
N ILE A 95 -44.30 -10.44 -22.36
CA ILE A 95 -44.36 -9.05 -22.86
C ILE A 95 -43.82 -8.05 -21.83
N GLU A 96 -44.18 -8.15 -20.55
CA GLU A 96 -43.68 -7.22 -19.52
C GLU A 96 -42.19 -7.47 -19.23
N LEU A 97 -41.74 -8.73 -19.18
CA LEU A 97 -40.32 -9.07 -19.03
C LEU A 97 -39.48 -8.66 -20.24
N LEU A 98 -40.08 -8.62 -21.44
CA LEU A 98 -39.46 -8.07 -22.65
C LEU A 98 -39.45 -6.53 -22.66
N LYS A 99 -40.52 -5.86 -22.20
CA LYS A 99 -40.53 -4.41 -22.00
C LYS A 99 -39.46 -3.96 -21.01
N ILE A 100 -39.24 -4.74 -19.94
CA ILE A 100 -38.18 -4.51 -18.95
C ILE A 100 -36.78 -4.70 -19.55
N ALA A 101 -36.62 -5.59 -20.54
CA ALA A 101 -35.37 -5.73 -21.26
C ALA A 101 -35.11 -4.56 -22.24
N SER A 102 -36.18 -3.88 -22.69
CA SER A 102 -36.09 -2.77 -23.65
C SER A 102 -36.11 -1.37 -23.01
N GLU A 103 -36.71 -1.19 -21.83
CA GLU A 103 -36.85 0.10 -21.15
C GLU A 103 -35.94 0.14 -19.92
N GLN A 104 -35.06 1.15 -19.85
CA GLN A 104 -34.18 1.36 -18.71
C GLN A 104 -34.99 1.64 -17.43
N PHE A 105 -35.29 0.60 -16.66
CA PHE A 105 -35.50 0.57 -15.20
C PHE A 105 -36.16 1.76 -14.46
N ASP A 106 -37.10 2.51 -15.05
CA ASP A 106 -37.67 3.69 -14.39
C ASP A 106 -38.64 3.35 -13.24
N ASP A 107 -39.13 2.11 -13.13
CA ASP A 107 -39.98 1.67 -11.99
C ASP A 107 -39.70 0.22 -11.56
N PHE A 108 -38.47 -0.05 -11.11
CA PHE A 108 -38.04 -1.36 -10.61
C PHE A 108 -38.81 -1.83 -9.36
N ASP A 109 -39.40 -0.88 -8.60
CA ASP A 109 -40.16 -1.17 -7.37
C ASP A 109 -41.50 -1.84 -7.67
N LYS A 110 -42.28 -1.32 -8.63
CA LYS A 110 -43.51 -1.99 -9.09
C LYS A 110 -43.23 -3.35 -9.72
N PHE A 111 -42.10 -3.48 -10.43
CA PHE A 111 -41.65 -4.75 -10.98
C PHE A 111 -41.36 -5.77 -9.89
N TYR A 112 -40.53 -5.44 -8.90
CA TYR A 112 -40.16 -6.37 -7.83
C TYR A 112 -41.40 -6.83 -7.05
N ASP A 113 -42.36 -5.95 -6.78
CA ASP A 113 -43.60 -6.31 -6.09
C ASP A 113 -44.48 -7.26 -6.92
N LEU A 114 -44.68 -6.96 -8.21
CA LEU A 114 -45.44 -7.82 -9.12
C LEU A 114 -44.75 -9.18 -9.26
N PHE A 115 -43.42 -9.18 -9.41
CA PHE A 115 -42.61 -10.36 -9.57
C PHE A 115 -42.57 -11.20 -8.29
N TYR A 116 -42.44 -10.59 -7.11
CA TYR A 116 -42.47 -11.28 -5.82
C TYR A 116 -43.82 -11.95 -5.56
N ASP A 117 -44.93 -11.27 -5.85
CA ASP A 117 -46.27 -11.85 -5.77
C ASP A 117 -46.44 -13.02 -6.76
N LEU A 118 -45.87 -12.88 -7.96
CA LEU A 118 -45.80 -13.96 -8.95
C LEU A 118 -44.98 -15.14 -8.46
N MET A 119 -43.82 -14.90 -7.85
CA MET A 119 -42.94 -15.95 -7.31
C MET A 119 -43.60 -16.72 -6.17
N LYS A 120 -44.43 -16.05 -5.36
CA LYS A 120 -45.24 -16.69 -4.32
C LYS A 120 -46.28 -17.66 -4.90
N ILE A 121 -46.78 -17.37 -6.10
CA ILE A 121 -47.69 -18.23 -6.86
C ILE A 121 -46.91 -19.37 -7.53
N LEU A 122 -45.76 -19.07 -8.14
CA LEU A 122 -44.91 -20.03 -8.85
C LEU A 122 -44.28 -21.09 -7.94
N ARG A 123 -43.89 -20.74 -6.72
CA ARG A 123 -43.41 -21.71 -5.71
C ARG A 123 -44.45 -22.80 -5.40
N LYS A 124 -45.73 -22.54 -5.68
CA LYS A 124 -46.83 -23.51 -5.52
C LYS A 124 -47.16 -24.28 -6.80
N ASN A 125 -46.55 -23.94 -7.94
CA ASN A 125 -46.86 -24.53 -9.25
C ASN A 125 -45.59 -24.82 -10.08
N LYS A 126 -45.07 -26.05 -9.94
CA LYS A 126 -43.81 -26.50 -10.56
C LYS A 126 -43.82 -26.55 -12.08
N GLU A 127 -44.97 -26.72 -12.72
CA GLU A 127 -45.05 -26.78 -14.18
C GLU A 127 -44.95 -25.39 -14.81
N LEU A 128 -45.62 -24.39 -14.22
CA LEU A 128 -45.48 -23.00 -14.65
C LEU A 128 -44.04 -22.51 -14.48
N GLN A 129 -43.38 -22.92 -13.39
CA GLN A 129 -41.97 -22.61 -13.16
C GLN A 129 -41.08 -23.12 -14.32
N LYS A 130 -41.21 -24.40 -14.70
CA LYS A 130 -40.44 -24.97 -15.82
C LYS A 130 -40.71 -24.25 -17.15
N TYR A 131 -41.96 -23.88 -17.40
CA TYR A 131 -42.36 -23.18 -18.62
C TYR A 131 -41.78 -21.75 -18.71
N ILE A 132 -41.70 -21.04 -17.58
CA ILE A 132 -41.08 -19.71 -17.52
C ILE A 132 -39.56 -19.82 -17.68
N GLU A 133 -38.90 -20.76 -16.98
CA GLU A 133 -37.46 -21.01 -17.10
C GLU A 133 -37.01 -21.26 -18.55
N SER A 134 -37.85 -21.93 -19.35
CA SER A 134 -37.57 -22.21 -20.77
C SER A 134 -37.76 -21.03 -21.74
N ASN A 135 -38.44 -19.95 -21.34
CA ASN A 135 -38.88 -18.90 -22.27
C ASN A 135 -38.39 -17.48 -21.93
N LEU A 136 -37.68 -17.27 -20.81
CA LEU A 136 -37.15 -15.95 -20.46
C LEU A 136 -35.83 -15.62 -21.17
N THR A 137 -35.61 -14.33 -21.43
CA THR A 137 -34.32 -13.78 -21.89
C THR A 137 -33.25 -13.87 -20.79
N ASN A 138 -31.96 -13.75 -21.15
CA ASN A 138 -30.85 -13.93 -20.20
C ASN A 138 -30.94 -13.06 -18.93
N ILE A 139 -31.29 -11.78 -19.04
CA ILE A 139 -31.36 -10.85 -17.89
C ILE A 139 -32.61 -11.10 -17.03
N SER A 140 -33.73 -11.47 -17.65
CA SER A 140 -34.97 -11.82 -16.94
C SER A 140 -34.85 -13.18 -16.24
N ASN A 141 -34.16 -14.13 -16.86
CA ASN A 141 -33.76 -15.41 -16.26
C ASN A 141 -32.78 -15.21 -15.09
N LEU A 142 -31.84 -14.25 -15.21
CA LEU A 142 -30.91 -13.88 -14.15
C LEU A 142 -31.67 -13.40 -12.90
N ALA A 143 -32.55 -12.41 -13.03
CA ALA A 143 -33.36 -11.90 -11.93
C ALA A 143 -34.29 -12.99 -11.33
N PHE A 144 -34.89 -13.83 -12.17
CA PHE A 144 -35.72 -14.96 -11.77
C PHE A 144 -34.97 -15.98 -10.90
N ASN A 145 -33.80 -16.42 -11.36
CA ASN A 145 -32.98 -17.41 -10.65
C ASN A 145 -32.37 -16.86 -9.36
N MET A 146 -31.98 -15.57 -9.34
CA MET A 146 -31.47 -14.90 -8.14
C MET A 146 -32.52 -14.79 -7.03
N LEU A 147 -33.78 -14.53 -7.39
CA LEU A 147 -34.88 -14.40 -6.44
C LEU A 147 -35.38 -15.75 -5.93
N MET A 148 -35.24 -16.81 -6.73
CA MET A 148 -35.54 -18.18 -6.31
C MET A 148 -34.53 -18.75 -5.32
N ASN A 149 -33.26 -18.37 -5.46
CA ASN A 149 -32.16 -18.93 -4.69
C ASN A 149 -31.48 -17.87 -3.82
N GLN A 150 -32.22 -17.20 -2.93
CA GLN A 150 -31.70 -16.19 -1.99
C GLN A 150 -30.44 -16.67 -1.22
N LYS A 151 -30.39 -17.97 -0.90
CA LYS A 151 -29.25 -18.64 -0.25
C LYS A 151 -28.03 -18.86 -1.16
N TYR A 152 -28.20 -18.85 -2.49
CA TYR A 152 -27.13 -19.06 -3.48
C TYR A 152 -26.91 -17.84 -4.38
N TYR A 153 -27.44 -16.67 -4.00
CA TYR A 153 -27.34 -15.42 -4.76
C TYR A 153 -25.89 -15.07 -5.14
N SER A 154 -24.94 -15.16 -4.19
CA SER A 154 -23.52 -14.88 -4.45
C SER A 154 -22.91 -15.89 -5.42
N LEU A 155 -23.21 -17.19 -5.26
CA LEU A 155 -22.75 -18.25 -6.16
C LEU A 155 -23.26 -18.06 -7.59
N PHE A 156 -24.55 -17.70 -7.72
CA PHE A 156 -25.16 -17.45 -9.01
C PHE A 156 -24.54 -16.24 -9.70
N MET A 157 -24.41 -15.10 -9.00
CA MET A 157 -23.75 -13.91 -9.54
C MET A 157 -22.32 -14.19 -10.00
N ASN A 158 -21.57 -14.98 -9.24
CA ASN A 158 -20.23 -15.37 -9.64
C ASN A 158 -20.21 -16.21 -10.91
N LYS A 159 -21.14 -17.16 -11.06
CA LYS A 159 -21.25 -17.97 -12.27
C LYS A 159 -21.49 -17.10 -13.51
N GLU A 160 -22.35 -16.10 -13.38
CA GLU A 160 -22.75 -15.23 -14.49
C GLU A 160 -21.62 -14.27 -14.89
N ILE A 161 -20.89 -13.73 -13.90
CA ILE A 161 -19.64 -13.02 -14.14
C ILE A 161 -18.62 -13.92 -14.86
N THR A 162 -18.48 -15.19 -14.43
CA THR A 162 -17.60 -16.14 -15.10
C THR A 162 -18.00 -16.36 -16.56
N LEU A 163 -19.29 -16.51 -16.86
CA LEU A 163 -19.79 -16.71 -18.23
C LEU A 163 -19.48 -15.50 -19.13
N VAL A 164 -19.64 -14.27 -18.62
CA VAL A 164 -19.25 -13.06 -19.35
C VAL A 164 -17.75 -13.04 -19.65
N LEU A 165 -16.92 -13.33 -18.63
CA LEU A 165 -15.47 -13.28 -18.76
C LEU A 165 -14.92 -14.35 -19.73
N LEU A 166 -15.54 -15.53 -19.76
CA LEU A 166 -15.17 -16.65 -20.64
C LEU A 166 -15.69 -16.52 -22.07
N ASN A 167 -16.61 -15.60 -22.35
CA ASN A 167 -17.16 -15.44 -23.69
C ASN A 167 -16.07 -14.92 -24.66
N SER A 168 -15.73 -15.71 -25.67
CA SER A 168 -14.72 -15.37 -26.68
C SER A 168 -15.18 -14.28 -27.66
N ASP A 169 -16.48 -14.09 -27.80
CA ASP A 169 -17.08 -13.21 -28.81
C ASP A 169 -17.13 -11.75 -28.33
N LEU A 170 -16.88 -11.52 -27.04
CA LEU A 170 -16.88 -10.19 -26.43
C LEU A 170 -15.47 -9.62 -26.36
N GLN A 171 -15.35 -8.34 -26.71
CA GLN A 171 -14.13 -7.58 -26.45
C GLN A 171 -13.97 -7.27 -24.95
N ASN A 172 -12.75 -6.95 -24.52
CA ASN A 172 -12.45 -6.72 -23.09
C ASN A 172 -13.27 -5.58 -22.50
N GLU A 173 -13.46 -4.47 -23.22
CA GLU A 173 -14.29 -3.34 -22.78
C GLU A 173 -15.76 -3.76 -22.59
N GLU A 174 -16.32 -4.51 -23.54
CA GLU A 174 -17.69 -5.02 -23.44
C GLU A 174 -17.87 -5.99 -22.27
N LYS A 175 -16.85 -6.82 -22.00
CA LYS A 175 -16.86 -7.71 -20.82
C LYS A 175 -16.92 -6.90 -19.53
N ILE A 176 -16.11 -5.85 -19.41
CA ILE A 176 -16.12 -4.97 -18.24
C ILE A 176 -17.49 -4.30 -18.08
N GLN A 177 -18.02 -3.67 -19.13
CA GLN A 177 -19.34 -3.02 -19.07
C GLN A 177 -20.47 -3.98 -18.65
N ARG A 178 -20.43 -5.23 -19.12
CA ARG A 178 -21.39 -6.27 -18.72
C ARG A 178 -21.20 -6.70 -17.28
N VAL A 179 -19.97 -6.84 -16.80
CA VAL A 179 -19.68 -7.10 -15.38
C VAL A 179 -20.21 -5.97 -14.51
N GLU A 180 -19.95 -4.70 -14.86
CA GLU A 180 -20.48 -3.54 -14.13
C GLU A 180 -22.01 -3.54 -14.07
N SER A 181 -22.66 -3.86 -15.19
CA SER A 181 -24.12 -3.99 -15.27
C SER A 181 -24.65 -5.08 -14.34
N LEU A 182 -23.98 -6.23 -14.29
CA LEU A 182 -24.31 -7.31 -13.37
C LEU A 182 -24.15 -6.89 -11.90
N LEU A 183 -23.07 -6.18 -11.56
CA LEU A 183 -22.86 -5.66 -10.21
C LEU A 183 -23.95 -4.66 -9.81
N LYS A 184 -24.35 -3.75 -10.71
CA LYS A 184 -25.44 -2.80 -10.48
C LYS A 184 -26.78 -3.50 -10.25
N VAL A 185 -27.11 -4.51 -11.06
CA VAL A 185 -28.33 -5.31 -10.90
C VAL A 185 -28.31 -6.04 -9.55
N SER A 186 -27.16 -6.61 -9.19
CA SER A 186 -26.98 -7.31 -7.92
C SER A 186 -27.26 -6.40 -6.72
N TYR A 187 -26.79 -5.15 -6.76
CA TYR A 187 -27.01 -4.15 -5.73
C TYR A 187 -28.49 -3.76 -5.61
N LYS A 188 -29.17 -3.53 -6.73
CA LYS A 188 -30.63 -3.25 -6.74
C LYS A 188 -31.42 -4.37 -6.07
N ILE A 189 -31.06 -5.63 -6.34
CA ILE A 189 -31.70 -6.81 -5.73
C ILE A 189 -31.45 -6.85 -4.22
N LYS A 190 -30.20 -6.58 -3.78
CA LYS A 190 -29.85 -6.49 -2.35
C LYS A 190 -30.71 -5.45 -1.63
N GLN A 191 -30.88 -4.26 -2.21
CA GLN A 191 -31.71 -3.19 -1.65
C GLN A 191 -33.17 -3.62 -1.46
N GLN A 192 -33.72 -4.42 -2.39
CA GLN A 192 -35.07 -4.95 -2.25
C GLN A 192 -35.20 -6.00 -1.15
N PHE A 193 -34.19 -6.87 -0.99
CA PHE A 193 -34.17 -7.82 0.13
C PHE A 193 -34.20 -7.10 1.48
N ILE A 194 -33.41 -6.03 1.62
CA ILE A 194 -33.40 -5.18 2.83
C ILE A 194 -34.77 -4.54 3.05
N ARG A 195 -35.37 -3.91 2.02
CA ARG A 195 -36.70 -3.26 2.13
C ARG A 195 -37.82 -4.20 2.55
N LYS A 196 -37.71 -5.49 2.23
CA LYS A 196 -38.71 -6.52 2.53
C LYS A 196 -38.38 -7.33 3.79
N ASP A 197 -37.39 -6.90 4.58
CA ASP A 197 -36.96 -7.58 5.82
C ASP A 197 -36.51 -9.04 5.59
N VAL A 198 -36.00 -9.31 4.39
CA VAL A 198 -35.45 -10.62 4.05
C VAL A 198 -34.01 -10.64 4.56
N HIS A 199 -33.77 -11.25 5.72
CA HIS A 199 -32.42 -11.28 6.33
C HIS A 199 -31.57 -12.50 5.93
N GLN A 200 -32.11 -13.46 5.18
CA GLN A 200 -31.43 -14.71 4.83
C GLN A 200 -30.85 -14.71 3.39
N TYR A 201 -30.18 -13.63 2.99
CA TYR A 201 -29.41 -13.60 1.73
C TYR A 201 -27.92 -13.62 2.01
N GLN A 202 -27.15 -14.34 1.18
CA GLN A 202 -25.70 -14.24 1.21
C GLN A 202 -25.27 -12.91 0.60
N GLU A 203 -24.35 -12.20 1.24
CA GLU A 203 -23.74 -11.01 0.66
C GLU A 203 -22.96 -11.35 -0.61
N LEU A 204 -22.97 -10.45 -1.60
CA LEU A 204 -22.22 -10.68 -2.83
C LEU A 204 -20.72 -10.58 -2.54
N THR A 205 -20.00 -11.65 -2.85
CA THR A 205 -18.55 -11.70 -2.81
C THR A 205 -18.02 -12.09 -4.19
N ILE A 206 -17.19 -11.29 -4.85
CA ILE A 206 -16.58 -11.71 -6.12
C ILE A 206 -15.52 -12.77 -5.83
N SER A 207 -15.61 -13.93 -6.48
CA SER A 207 -14.65 -15.02 -6.34
C SER A 207 -13.26 -14.58 -6.80
N SER A 208 -12.20 -15.07 -6.15
CA SER A 208 -10.82 -14.73 -6.49
C SER A 208 -10.48 -15.02 -7.97
N ARG A 209 -11.08 -16.07 -8.54
CA ARG A 209 -10.93 -16.41 -9.96
C ARG A 209 -11.50 -15.32 -10.88
N ASN A 210 -12.73 -14.88 -10.61
CA ASN A 210 -13.36 -13.82 -11.40
C ASN A 210 -12.60 -12.51 -11.26
N LEU A 211 -12.16 -12.18 -10.04
CA LEU A 211 -11.40 -10.96 -9.80
C LEU A 211 -10.07 -10.96 -10.56
N LYS A 212 -9.33 -12.07 -10.55
CA LYS A 212 -8.12 -12.23 -11.37
C LYS A 212 -8.39 -12.00 -12.86
N SER A 213 -9.45 -12.60 -13.38
CA SER A 213 -9.84 -12.43 -14.78
C SER A 213 -10.23 -11.00 -15.11
N ILE A 214 -10.94 -10.29 -14.22
CA ILE A 214 -11.26 -8.87 -14.36
C ILE A 214 -9.98 -8.03 -14.37
N MET A 215 -9.07 -8.25 -13.42
CA MET A 215 -7.82 -7.48 -13.32
C MET A 215 -6.89 -7.69 -14.51
N ASN A 216 -6.96 -8.83 -15.20
CA ASN A 216 -6.18 -9.10 -16.40
C ASN A 216 -6.68 -8.36 -17.65
N ILE A 217 -7.95 -7.96 -17.67
CA ILE A 217 -8.56 -7.26 -18.82
C ILE A 217 -8.80 -5.77 -18.55
N LEU A 218 -8.77 -5.34 -17.29
CA LEU A 218 -8.98 -3.96 -16.87
C LEU A 218 -7.71 -3.12 -17.09
N SER A 219 -7.82 -1.99 -17.80
CA SER A 219 -6.75 -1.01 -17.97
C SER A 219 -6.51 -0.21 -16.68
N ARG A 220 -5.28 0.28 -16.46
CA ARG A 220 -4.86 1.01 -15.24
C ARG A 220 -5.72 2.26 -14.99
N GLU A 221 -6.11 2.96 -16.05
CA GLU A 221 -7.00 4.13 -16.04
C GLU A 221 -8.41 3.84 -15.47
N HIS A 222 -8.83 2.58 -15.46
CA HIS A 222 -10.16 2.18 -14.96
C HIS A 222 -10.13 1.63 -13.52
N TYR A 223 -8.95 1.54 -12.91
CA TYR A 223 -8.78 0.97 -11.56
C TYR A 223 -9.57 1.76 -10.52
N LEU A 224 -9.48 3.09 -10.56
CA LEU A 224 -10.21 3.96 -9.65
C LEU A 224 -11.73 3.79 -9.78
N ASN A 225 -12.24 3.79 -11.01
CA ASN A 225 -13.67 3.65 -11.28
C ASN A 225 -14.21 2.30 -10.81
N PHE A 226 -13.48 1.22 -11.11
CA PHE A 226 -13.83 -0.11 -10.65
C PHE A 226 -13.83 -0.21 -9.12
N PHE A 227 -12.81 0.34 -8.45
CA PHE A 227 -12.76 0.36 -6.98
C PHE A 227 -13.92 1.15 -6.35
N VAL A 228 -14.27 2.30 -6.93
CA VAL A 228 -15.43 3.09 -6.51
C VAL A 228 -16.73 2.31 -6.67
N GLN A 229 -16.90 1.56 -7.76
CA GLN A 229 -18.10 0.73 -7.96
C GLN A 229 -18.20 -0.41 -6.93
N LEU A 230 -17.07 -1.04 -6.58
CA LEU A 230 -17.06 -2.05 -5.51
C LEU A 230 -17.56 -1.47 -4.19
N ILE A 231 -17.18 -0.23 -3.89
CA ILE A 231 -17.66 0.52 -2.71
C ILE A 231 -19.14 0.89 -2.85
N GLU A 232 -19.52 1.40 -4.01
CA GLU A 232 -20.88 1.86 -4.30
C GLU A 232 -21.90 0.73 -4.11
N PHE A 233 -21.58 -0.45 -4.63
CA PHE A 233 -22.46 -1.61 -4.68
C PHE A 233 -22.38 -2.53 -3.46
N ASP A 234 -21.68 -2.12 -2.39
CA ASP A 234 -21.51 -2.90 -1.15
C ASP A 234 -21.08 -4.35 -1.42
N ILE A 235 -20.12 -4.52 -2.33
CA ILE A 235 -19.58 -5.83 -2.68
C ILE A 235 -18.55 -6.18 -1.61
N HIS A 236 -18.82 -7.26 -0.87
CA HIS A 236 -17.88 -7.75 0.13
C HIS A 236 -16.65 -8.29 -0.57
N GLN A 237 -15.51 -7.74 -0.19
CA GLN A 237 -14.26 -7.99 -0.84
C GLN A 237 -13.58 -9.20 -0.19
N ILE A 238 -13.52 -10.33 -0.91
CA ILE A 238 -12.62 -11.42 -0.53
C ILE A 238 -11.20 -10.86 -0.60
N THR A 239 -10.42 -11.07 0.45
CA THR A 239 -9.00 -10.71 0.43
C THR A 239 -8.29 -11.63 -0.56
N SER A 240 -8.11 -11.18 -1.81
CA SER A 240 -7.36 -11.88 -2.84
C SER A 240 -6.08 -11.11 -3.20
N PRO A 241 -5.03 -11.80 -3.70
CA PRO A 241 -3.81 -11.14 -4.16
C PRO A 241 -4.07 -10.08 -5.24
N ASP A 242 -4.99 -10.34 -6.18
CA ASP A 242 -5.33 -9.41 -7.26
C ASP A 242 -5.98 -8.13 -6.74
N LEU A 243 -6.78 -8.24 -5.67
CA LEU A 243 -7.37 -7.07 -5.03
C LEU A 243 -6.32 -6.26 -4.27
N GLN A 244 -5.37 -6.94 -3.63
CA GLN A 244 -4.24 -6.26 -2.99
C GLN A 244 -3.39 -5.54 -4.03
N LYS A 245 -3.20 -6.12 -5.22
CA LYS A 245 -2.56 -5.43 -6.34
C LYS A 245 -3.30 -4.15 -6.73
N LEU A 246 -4.62 -4.23 -6.99
CA LEU A 246 -5.44 -3.04 -7.28
C LEU A 246 -5.30 -1.97 -6.19
N ARG A 247 -5.34 -2.37 -4.92
CA ARG A 247 -5.23 -1.45 -3.78
C ARG A 247 -3.85 -0.81 -3.67
N ASN A 248 -2.78 -1.59 -3.85
CA ASN A 248 -1.42 -1.07 -3.81
C ASN A 248 -1.20 -0.06 -4.93
N GLU A 249 -1.75 -0.32 -6.13
CA GLU A 249 -1.72 0.61 -7.26
C GLU A 249 -2.44 1.93 -6.94
N LEU A 250 -3.62 1.88 -6.30
CA LEU A 250 -4.35 3.08 -5.88
C LEU A 250 -3.66 3.83 -4.73
N LEU A 251 -3.03 3.11 -3.80
CA LEU A 251 -2.31 3.69 -2.66
C LEU A 251 -1.05 4.47 -3.10
N HIS A 252 -0.41 4.03 -4.19
CA HIS A 252 0.74 4.71 -4.80
C HIS A 252 0.36 5.49 -6.06
N GLY A 253 -0.95 5.64 -6.31
CA GLY A 253 -1.52 6.36 -7.43
C GLY A 253 -1.46 7.87 -7.27
N ASP A 254 -2.20 8.57 -8.14
CA ASP A 254 -2.35 10.03 -8.03
C ASP A 254 -3.07 10.44 -6.73
N ASN A 255 -3.05 11.74 -6.41
CA ASN A 255 -3.69 12.26 -5.19
C ASN A 255 -5.18 11.88 -5.11
N THR A 256 -5.90 11.80 -6.23
CA THR A 256 -7.32 11.44 -6.25
C THR A 256 -7.52 9.97 -5.90
N GLU A 257 -6.69 9.09 -6.46
CA GLU A 257 -6.69 7.66 -6.18
C GLU A 257 -6.38 7.38 -4.71
N GLN A 258 -5.37 8.06 -4.16
CA GLN A 258 -5.01 7.95 -2.74
C GLN A 258 -6.15 8.42 -1.84
N GLN A 259 -6.77 9.55 -2.14
CA GLN A 259 -7.91 10.10 -1.38
C GLN A 259 -9.11 9.14 -1.36
N VAL A 260 -9.41 8.49 -2.49
CA VAL A 260 -10.49 7.49 -2.58
C VAL A 260 -10.12 6.22 -1.82
N TYR A 261 -8.89 5.73 -1.96
CA TYR A 261 -8.41 4.56 -1.21
C TYR A 261 -8.45 4.79 0.30
N GLN A 262 -8.07 5.98 0.77
CA GLN A 262 -8.12 6.36 2.18
C GLN A 262 -9.56 6.69 2.64
N PHE A 263 -10.52 6.79 1.72
CA PHE A 263 -11.91 7.13 2.03
C PHE A 263 -12.06 8.54 2.68
N GLN A 264 -11.19 9.48 2.28
CA GLN A 264 -11.13 10.84 2.86
C GLN A 264 -12.45 11.62 2.77
N ALA A 265 -13.36 11.20 1.87
CA ALA A 265 -14.70 11.75 1.74
C ALA A 265 -15.47 11.79 3.09
N LEU A 266 -15.19 10.88 4.01
CA LEU A 266 -15.80 10.86 5.34
C LEU A 266 -15.55 12.13 6.17
N ARG A 267 -14.41 12.79 5.95
CA ARG A 267 -14.03 14.01 6.69
C ARG A 267 -14.63 15.27 6.06
N THR A 268 -14.74 15.29 4.74
CA THR A 268 -15.19 16.47 3.97
C THR A 268 -16.71 16.65 3.96
N VAL A 269 -17.46 15.64 4.38
CA VAL A 269 -18.92 15.67 4.38
C VAL A 269 -19.42 16.25 5.70
N GLU A 270 -20.11 17.38 5.64
CA GLU A 270 -20.74 18.04 6.81
C GLU A 270 -22.07 17.37 7.22
N ASP A 271 -22.74 16.72 6.27
CA ASP A 271 -24.03 16.07 6.50
C ASP A 271 -23.88 14.78 7.33
N GLU A 272 -24.39 14.80 8.56
CA GLU A 272 -24.26 13.68 9.50
C GLU A 272 -24.93 12.38 9.03
N GLU A 273 -25.98 12.44 8.20
CA GLU A 273 -26.65 11.24 7.71
C GLU A 273 -25.80 10.52 6.65
N THR A 274 -25.22 11.24 5.69
CA THR A 274 -24.31 10.60 4.73
C THR A 274 -22.96 10.28 5.33
N LYS A 275 -22.50 11.05 6.32
CA LYS A 275 -21.33 10.67 7.12
C LYS A 275 -21.54 9.32 7.82
N ASN A 276 -22.72 9.08 8.42
CA ASN A 276 -23.07 7.79 9.01
C ASN A 276 -23.19 6.66 7.97
N LEU A 277 -23.77 6.95 6.80
CA LEU A 277 -23.83 5.98 5.69
C LEU A 277 -22.42 5.59 5.22
N LEU A 278 -21.56 6.58 5.00
CA LEU A 278 -20.17 6.38 4.60
C LEU A 278 -19.39 5.62 5.66
N ARG A 279 -19.64 5.90 6.95
CA ARG A 279 -18.98 5.21 8.06
C ARG A 279 -19.35 3.73 8.07
N THR A 280 -20.62 3.44 7.86
CA THR A 280 -21.12 2.07 7.73
C THR A 280 -20.46 1.38 6.55
N LYS A 281 -20.46 2.01 5.36
CA LYS A 281 -19.81 1.46 4.15
C LYS A 281 -18.32 1.18 4.38
N PHE A 282 -17.59 2.12 4.97
CA PHE A 282 -16.17 1.96 5.26
C PHE A 282 -15.93 0.76 6.19
N LEU A 283 -16.65 0.66 7.31
CA LEU A 283 -16.53 -0.47 8.24
C LEU A 283 -17.00 -1.80 7.65
N THR A 284 -17.89 -1.82 6.67
CA THR A 284 -18.31 -3.03 5.98
C THR A 284 -17.26 -3.50 4.97
N ILE A 285 -16.75 -2.60 4.13
CA ILE A 285 -15.89 -2.93 3.00
C ILE A 285 -14.42 -3.12 3.42
N TYR A 286 -13.92 -2.30 4.34
CA TYR A 286 -12.52 -2.34 4.74
C TYR A 286 -12.32 -3.42 5.80
N SER A 287 -11.26 -4.21 5.62
CA SER A 287 -10.81 -5.19 6.58
C SER A 287 -10.00 -4.51 7.68
N TYR A 288 -9.86 -5.18 8.82
CA TYR A 288 -9.02 -4.68 9.91
C TYR A 288 -7.59 -4.35 9.44
N GLY A 289 -6.98 -5.24 8.65
CA GLY A 289 -5.64 -5.03 8.10
C GLY A 289 -5.53 -3.80 7.19
N MET A 290 -6.59 -3.46 6.44
CA MET A 290 -6.59 -2.26 5.59
C MET A 290 -6.66 -0.98 6.41
N ILE A 291 -7.54 -0.92 7.41
CA ILE A 291 -7.63 0.25 8.29
C ILE A 291 -6.32 0.41 9.06
N ARG A 292 -5.73 -0.70 9.55
CA ARG A 292 -4.40 -0.71 10.17
C ARG A 292 -3.33 -0.12 9.26
N ALA A 293 -3.31 -0.47 7.97
CA ALA A 293 -2.34 0.08 7.01
C ALA A 293 -2.51 1.59 6.81
N ILE A 294 -3.76 2.09 6.73
CA ILE A 294 -4.05 3.53 6.64
C ILE A 294 -3.56 4.26 7.88
N VAL A 295 -3.85 3.73 9.08
CA VAL A 295 -3.37 4.29 10.34
C VAL A 295 -1.85 4.34 10.36
N ILE A 296 -1.16 3.23 10.09
CA ILE A 296 0.31 3.16 10.09
C ILE A 296 0.91 4.19 9.11
N LYS A 297 0.33 4.37 7.92
CA LYS A 297 0.75 5.41 6.96
C LYS A 297 0.70 6.80 7.59
N TYR A 298 -0.42 7.17 8.21
CA TYR A 298 -0.55 8.50 8.83
C TYR A 298 0.31 8.68 10.09
N ILE A 299 0.60 7.60 10.83
CA ILE A 299 1.59 7.62 11.92
C ILE A 299 2.99 7.92 11.35
N GLN A 300 3.36 7.29 10.22
CA GLN A 300 4.65 7.55 9.54
C GLN A 300 4.75 8.98 9.03
N GLU A 301 3.67 9.52 8.46
CA GLU A 301 3.55 10.91 7.98
C GLU A 301 3.44 11.94 9.12
N SER A 302 3.37 11.51 10.38
CA SER A 302 3.19 12.38 11.56
C SER A 302 1.92 13.26 11.50
N ASN A 303 0.86 12.77 10.84
CA ASN A 303 -0.43 13.46 10.75
C ASN A 303 -1.38 13.00 11.86
N ASN A 304 -1.20 13.55 13.06
CA ASN A 304 -1.93 13.12 14.26
C ASN A 304 -3.46 13.24 14.12
N GLU A 305 -3.95 14.28 13.44
CA GLU A 305 -5.39 14.46 13.21
C GLU A 305 -5.98 13.28 12.41
N MET A 306 -5.27 12.83 11.37
CA MET A 306 -5.70 11.65 10.59
C MET A 306 -5.51 10.36 11.38
N VAL A 307 -4.46 10.25 12.20
CA VAL A 307 -4.29 9.07 13.07
C VAL A 307 -5.47 8.94 14.02
N ASP A 308 -5.83 10.00 14.74
CA ASP A 308 -6.97 9.99 15.67
C ASP A 308 -8.25 9.61 14.95
N PHE A 309 -8.49 10.24 13.79
CA PHE A 309 -9.66 9.95 12.96
C PHE A 309 -9.76 8.49 12.53
N TYR A 310 -8.67 7.87 12.02
CA TYR A 310 -8.70 6.49 11.56
C TYR A 310 -8.57 5.45 12.69
N MET A 311 -7.99 5.83 13.84
CA MET A 311 -7.93 4.98 15.03
C MET A 311 -9.34 4.66 15.55
N ASP A 312 -10.28 5.61 15.50
CA ASP A 312 -11.68 5.36 15.83
C ASP A 312 -12.30 4.25 14.97
N PHE A 313 -12.01 4.23 13.67
CA PHE A 313 -12.48 3.18 12.78
C PHE A 313 -11.76 1.86 13.03
N LEU A 314 -10.47 1.88 13.36
CA LEU A 314 -9.71 0.69 13.69
C LEU A 314 -10.28 0.01 14.94
N MET A 315 -10.58 0.79 15.98
CA MET A 315 -11.21 0.31 17.22
C MET A 315 -12.62 -0.23 16.98
N ALA A 316 -13.43 0.48 16.19
CA ALA A 316 -14.77 0.00 15.81
C ALA A 316 -14.70 -1.32 15.03
N LYS A 317 -13.76 -1.43 14.08
CA LYS A 317 -13.56 -2.66 13.30
C LYS A 317 -13.00 -3.79 14.15
N TYR A 318 -12.12 -3.51 15.11
CA TYR A 318 -11.62 -4.48 16.08
C TYR A 318 -12.77 -5.10 16.88
N ALA A 319 -13.67 -4.28 17.43
CA ALA A 319 -14.83 -4.74 18.19
C ALA A 319 -15.72 -5.66 17.34
N MET A 320 -16.04 -5.26 16.11
CA MET A 320 -16.84 -6.08 15.18
C MET A 320 -16.17 -7.41 14.79
N THR A 321 -14.84 -7.40 14.61
CA THR A 321 -14.11 -8.55 14.07
C THR A 321 -13.77 -9.58 15.15
N ARG A 322 -13.51 -9.12 16.38
CA ARG A 322 -13.18 -9.97 17.53
C ARG A 322 -14.31 -10.93 17.90
N GLU A 323 -15.56 -10.55 17.65
CA GLU A 323 -16.75 -11.37 17.95
C GLU A 323 -16.97 -12.51 16.93
N LEU A 324 -16.21 -12.56 15.84
CA LEU A 324 -16.36 -13.59 14.81
C LEU A 324 -15.70 -14.92 15.23
N PRO A 325 -16.41 -16.06 15.11
CA PRO A 325 -15.97 -17.36 15.65
C PRO A 325 -14.73 -17.97 14.97
N HIS A 326 -14.32 -17.44 13.81
CA HIS A 326 -13.19 -17.94 13.03
C HIS A 326 -11.97 -16.99 13.04
N VAL A 327 -12.01 -15.92 13.84
CA VAL A 327 -10.92 -14.96 13.93
C VAL A 327 -10.03 -15.30 15.11
N ASN A 328 -8.71 -15.27 14.89
CA ASN A 328 -7.72 -15.36 15.96
C ASN A 328 -7.72 -14.06 16.76
N SER A 329 -8.52 -14.01 17.84
CA SER A 329 -8.69 -12.84 18.70
C SER A 329 -7.37 -12.39 19.33
N ARG A 330 -6.45 -13.32 19.60
CA ARG A 330 -5.12 -13.03 20.16
C ARG A 330 -4.27 -12.26 19.15
N GLU A 331 -4.18 -12.76 17.92
CA GLU A 331 -3.44 -12.09 16.83
C GLU A 331 -4.05 -10.72 16.49
N LEU A 332 -5.38 -10.62 16.46
CA LEU A 332 -6.07 -9.35 16.23
C LEU A 332 -5.73 -8.32 17.32
N THR A 333 -5.72 -8.75 18.59
CA THR A 333 -5.38 -7.91 19.74
C THR A 333 -3.90 -7.52 19.70
N GLN A 334 -3.01 -8.45 19.40
CA GLN A 334 -1.58 -8.18 19.23
C GLN A 334 -1.33 -7.11 18.17
N ASN A 335 -1.96 -7.24 16.99
CA ASN A 335 -1.85 -6.24 15.93
C ASN A 335 -2.36 -4.85 16.33
N LEU A 336 -3.36 -4.76 17.22
CA LEU A 336 -3.85 -3.49 17.75
C LEU A 336 -2.83 -2.86 18.69
N TYR A 337 -2.32 -3.65 19.64
CA TYR A 337 -1.33 -3.18 20.61
C TYR A 337 -0.04 -2.71 19.91
N GLU A 338 0.39 -3.37 18.84
CA GLU A 338 1.52 -2.90 18.02
C GLU A 338 1.28 -1.52 17.43
N VAL A 339 0.09 -1.26 16.88
CA VAL A 339 -0.24 0.05 16.28
C VAL A 339 -0.27 1.14 17.35
N ILE A 340 -0.88 0.84 18.50
CA ILE A 340 -0.93 1.79 19.63
C ILE A 340 0.48 2.06 20.14
N THR A 341 1.30 1.02 20.33
CA THR A 341 2.70 1.18 20.78
C THR A 341 3.47 2.04 19.78
N TYR A 342 3.29 1.78 18.47
CA TYR A 342 3.93 2.58 17.42
C TYR A 342 3.55 4.06 17.49
N GLN A 343 2.25 4.35 17.67
CA GLN A 343 1.77 5.73 17.81
C GLN A 343 2.30 6.39 19.08
N LEU A 344 2.30 5.69 20.22
CA LEU A 344 2.82 6.21 21.49
C LEU A 344 4.30 6.56 21.39
N VAL A 345 5.10 5.69 20.78
CA VAL A 345 6.53 5.92 20.54
C VAL A 345 6.76 7.14 19.64
N LYS A 346 5.93 7.31 18.62
CA LYS A 346 5.97 8.47 17.70
C LYS A 346 5.57 9.78 18.38
N LEU A 347 4.53 9.76 19.21
CA LEU A 347 4.08 10.89 20.01
C LEU A 347 4.98 11.20 21.20
N LYS A 348 6.05 10.43 21.41
CA LYS A 348 6.95 10.56 22.56
C LYS A 348 6.29 10.23 23.91
N HIS A 349 5.20 9.46 23.91
CA HIS A 349 4.50 8.94 25.09
C HIS A 349 5.06 7.59 25.52
N TYR A 350 6.27 7.66 26.00
CA TYR A 350 7.14 6.53 26.23
C TYR A 350 6.74 5.66 27.43
N ASN A 351 6.42 6.27 28.56
CA ASN A 351 5.93 5.53 29.73
C ASN A 351 4.67 4.72 29.40
N SER A 352 3.74 5.31 28.65
CA SER A 352 2.55 4.61 28.18
C SER A 352 2.88 3.48 27.20
N ALA A 353 3.91 3.63 26.36
CA ALA A 353 4.36 2.55 25.48
C ALA A 353 4.91 1.37 26.29
N ILE A 354 5.63 1.61 27.38
CA ILE A 354 6.10 0.54 28.29
C ILE A 354 4.94 -0.14 29.01
N GLU A 355 4.06 0.64 29.63
CA GLU A 355 2.87 0.11 30.31
C GLU A 355 2.07 -0.80 29.38
N LEU A 356 2.01 -0.43 28.09
CA LEU A 356 1.36 -1.21 27.07
C LEU A 356 2.12 -2.52 26.76
N LEU A 357 3.46 -2.51 26.69
CA LEU A 357 4.26 -3.72 26.58
C LEU A 357 4.05 -4.63 27.80
N GLU A 358 4.11 -4.11 29.03
CA GLU A 358 3.84 -4.88 30.25
C GLU A 358 2.43 -5.49 30.21
N THR A 359 1.45 -4.73 29.74
CA THR A 359 0.07 -5.20 29.53
C THR A 359 0.03 -6.33 28.50
N MET A 360 0.77 -6.24 27.39
CA MET A 360 0.91 -7.33 26.42
C MET A 360 1.43 -8.60 27.10
N LYS A 361 2.43 -8.50 27.99
CA LYS A 361 2.94 -9.65 28.76
C LYS A 361 1.85 -10.31 29.59
N GLN A 362 1.16 -9.51 30.39
CA GLN A 362 0.18 -9.98 31.36
C GLN A 362 -0.97 -10.72 30.66
N HIS A 363 -1.30 -10.31 29.44
CA HIS A 363 -2.31 -10.94 28.60
C HIS A 363 -1.76 -12.08 27.73
N GLY A 364 -0.50 -12.47 27.93
CA GLY A 364 0.16 -13.52 27.17
C GLY A 364 0.31 -13.19 25.68
N LEU A 365 0.39 -11.93 25.28
CA LEU A 365 0.69 -11.54 23.89
C LEU A 365 2.20 -11.61 23.65
N THR A 366 2.62 -12.01 22.45
CA THR A 366 4.05 -12.08 22.11
C THR A 366 4.56 -10.71 21.67
N LEU A 367 5.76 -10.35 22.13
CA LEU A 367 6.47 -9.19 21.60
C LEU A 367 7.00 -9.55 20.22
N THR A 368 6.56 -8.84 19.18
CA THR A 368 7.04 -9.13 17.83
C THR A 368 8.38 -8.47 17.58
N PRO A 369 9.26 -9.12 16.79
CA PRO A 369 10.52 -8.52 16.38
C PRO A 369 10.32 -7.17 15.69
N LYS A 370 9.26 -7.02 14.89
CA LYS A 370 8.92 -5.76 14.22
C LYS A 370 8.66 -4.62 15.22
N LEU A 371 7.97 -4.92 16.32
CA LEU A 371 7.72 -3.95 17.39
C LEU A 371 9.02 -3.55 18.08
N LEU A 372 9.89 -4.52 18.37
CA LEU A 372 11.20 -4.24 18.97
C LEU A 372 12.12 -3.45 18.03
N HIS A 373 12.11 -3.72 16.73
CA HIS A 373 12.86 -2.92 15.74
C HIS A 373 12.39 -1.45 15.73
N ILE A 374 11.08 -1.21 15.79
CA ILE A 374 10.52 0.14 15.88
C ILE A 374 11.05 0.87 17.12
N LEU A 375 11.14 0.18 18.26
CA LEU A 375 11.71 0.74 19.49
C LEU A 375 13.21 1.03 19.33
N ALA A 376 13.97 0.09 18.76
CA ALA A 376 15.41 0.23 18.50
C ALA A 376 15.72 1.47 17.64
N VAL A 377 15.02 1.65 16.52
CA VAL A 377 15.13 2.83 15.64
C VAL A 377 14.78 4.10 16.39
N SER A 378 13.70 4.06 17.18
CA SER A 378 13.24 5.24 17.92
C SER A 378 14.23 5.67 19.00
N PHE A 379 14.89 4.72 19.68
CA PHE A 379 15.91 5.03 20.69
C PHE A 379 17.20 5.52 20.04
N ARG A 380 17.59 4.92 18.91
CA ARG A 380 18.77 5.37 18.16
C ARG A 380 18.62 6.79 17.66
N THR A 381 17.46 7.13 17.08
CA THR A 381 17.21 8.51 16.62
C THR A 381 17.28 9.55 17.75
N ARG A 382 17.16 9.11 19.01
CA ARG A 382 17.32 9.90 20.23
C ARG A 382 18.71 9.86 20.84
N LYS A 383 19.65 9.11 20.24
CA LYS A 383 21.00 8.83 20.76
C LYS A 383 21.05 8.00 22.04
N MET A 384 19.99 7.25 22.32
CA MET A 384 19.90 6.28 23.42
C MET A 384 20.48 4.94 22.97
N PHE A 385 21.80 4.93 22.73
CA PHE A 385 22.46 3.84 22.00
C PHE A 385 22.54 2.56 22.82
N ASP A 386 22.77 2.64 24.14
CA ASP A 386 22.89 1.47 25.00
C ASP A 386 21.56 0.69 25.07
N GLU A 387 20.43 1.40 25.05
CA GLU A 387 19.11 0.80 25.05
C GLU A 387 18.74 0.24 23.68
N THR A 388 19.15 0.91 22.60
CA THR A 388 19.07 0.32 21.26
C THR A 388 19.83 -1.00 21.19
N LEU A 389 21.07 -1.05 21.68
CA LEU A 389 21.88 -2.28 21.71
C LEU A 389 21.24 -3.37 22.57
N LEU A 390 20.67 -3.01 23.72
CA LEU A 390 19.92 -3.94 24.56
C LEU A 390 18.71 -4.53 23.82
N ILE A 391 17.92 -3.70 23.13
CA ILE A 391 16.78 -4.17 22.34
C ILE A 391 17.25 -5.10 21.23
N LEU A 392 18.31 -4.75 20.49
CA LEU A 392 18.85 -5.59 19.42
C LEU A 392 19.33 -6.94 19.95
N LYS A 393 19.92 -6.97 21.14
CA LYS A 393 20.25 -8.22 21.85
C LYS A 393 18.99 -9.03 22.18
N LYS A 394 17.92 -8.39 22.69
CA LYS A 394 16.64 -9.07 22.97
C LYS A 394 15.97 -9.64 21.73
N ILE A 395 16.01 -8.90 20.63
CA ILE A 395 15.55 -9.40 19.33
C ILE A 395 16.31 -10.69 19.00
N ALA A 396 17.64 -10.68 19.13
CA ALA A 396 18.45 -11.85 18.84
C ALA A 396 18.16 -13.06 19.75
N GLU A 397 17.90 -12.85 21.04
CA GLU A 397 17.52 -13.90 21.99
C GLU A 397 16.18 -14.55 21.62
N LEU A 398 15.15 -13.75 21.34
CA LEU A 398 13.81 -14.23 20.97
C LEU A 398 13.79 -15.10 19.72
N PHE A 399 14.81 -14.96 18.86
CA PHE A 399 14.92 -15.66 17.60
C PHE A 399 15.83 -16.89 17.65
N ASN A 400 16.76 -16.96 18.60
CA ASN A 400 17.56 -18.16 18.82
C ASN A 400 16.69 -19.31 19.34
N ASP A 401 15.53 -19.01 19.92
CA ASP A 401 14.45 -19.97 20.12
C ASP A 401 13.84 -20.36 18.76
N LYS A 402 14.29 -21.51 18.23
CA LYS A 402 14.00 -22.13 16.91
C LYS A 402 12.52 -22.28 16.48
N THR A 403 11.59 -21.69 17.22
CA THR A 403 10.14 -21.75 16.98
C THR A 403 9.62 -20.66 16.03
N VAL A 404 10.39 -19.58 15.81
CA VAL A 404 9.97 -18.46 14.95
C VAL A 404 10.82 -18.43 13.68
N GLY A 405 10.21 -18.80 12.53
CA GLY A 405 10.84 -18.65 11.22
C GLY A 405 11.10 -17.17 10.91
N ILE A 406 12.34 -16.82 10.60
CA ILE A 406 12.74 -15.44 10.32
C ILE A 406 12.76 -15.20 8.82
N ASP A 407 12.15 -14.10 8.39
CA ASP A 407 12.30 -13.56 7.05
C ASP A 407 13.71 -12.94 6.90
N ASP A 408 14.44 -13.31 5.85
CA ASP A 408 15.79 -12.80 5.59
C ASP A 408 15.81 -11.26 5.43
N GLN A 409 14.69 -10.67 4.97
CA GLN A 409 14.56 -9.21 4.94
C GLN A 409 14.64 -8.59 6.34
N PHE A 410 14.04 -9.24 7.33
CA PHE A 410 14.05 -8.75 8.71
C PHE A 410 15.43 -8.89 9.35
N LYS A 411 16.17 -9.97 9.06
CA LYS A 411 17.57 -10.09 9.49
C LYS A 411 18.42 -8.95 8.96
N LYS A 412 18.29 -8.62 7.67
CA LYS A 412 19.00 -7.49 7.06
C LYS A 412 18.68 -6.17 7.76
N LEU A 413 17.41 -5.90 8.05
CA LEU A 413 17.01 -4.68 8.77
C LEU A 413 17.68 -4.58 10.15
N ILE A 414 17.67 -5.66 10.92
CA ILE A 414 18.24 -5.69 12.27
C ILE A 414 19.78 -5.61 12.26
N SER A 415 20.45 -6.27 11.30
CA SER A 415 21.90 -6.13 11.12
C SER A 415 22.30 -4.71 10.71
N ASN A 416 21.54 -4.07 9.81
CA ASN A 416 21.77 -2.69 9.40
C ASN A 416 21.60 -1.74 10.58
N GLU A 417 20.52 -1.91 11.36
CA GLU A 417 20.26 -1.08 12.54
C GLU A 417 21.40 -1.20 13.57
N LEU A 418 21.98 -2.39 13.76
CA LEU A 418 23.14 -2.59 14.62
C LEU A 418 24.38 -1.84 14.11
N LEU A 419 24.72 -1.94 12.82
CA LEU A 419 25.85 -1.21 12.25
C LEU A 419 25.68 0.31 12.37
N ILE A 420 24.48 0.84 12.07
CA ILE A 420 24.19 2.27 12.19
C ILE A 420 24.30 2.72 13.66
N THR A 421 23.77 1.92 14.60
CA THR A 421 23.84 2.21 16.04
C THR A 421 25.29 2.31 16.51
N ILE A 422 26.12 1.32 16.19
CA ILE A 422 27.55 1.30 16.56
C ILE A 422 28.29 2.49 15.95
N ARG A 423 28.06 2.78 14.67
CA ARG A 423 28.66 3.93 13.98
C ARG A 423 28.29 5.26 14.66
N GLU A 424 27.02 5.44 15.02
CA GLU A 424 26.53 6.69 15.62
C GLU A 424 26.96 6.85 17.10
N GLN A 425 27.07 5.75 17.83
CA GLN A 425 27.57 5.74 19.21
C GLN A 425 29.08 6.05 19.27
N PHE A 426 29.85 5.53 18.30
CA PHE A 426 31.31 5.66 18.25
C PHE A 426 31.80 6.33 16.94
N PRO A 427 31.42 7.61 16.69
CA PRO A 427 31.63 8.26 15.38
C PRO A 427 33.09 8.50 15.00
N GLY A 428 34.03 8.39 15.95
CA GLY A 428 35.47 8.52 15.72
C GLY A 428 36.25 7.21 15.80
N GLU A 429 35.60 6.07 16.06
CA GLU A 429 36.27 4.79 16.32
C GLU A 429 35.85 3.71 15.29
N PRO A 430 36.28 3.83 14.02
CA PRO A 430 35.90 2.88 12.97
C PRO A 430 36.37 1.45 13.26
N LYS A 431 37.36 1.26 14.14
CA LYS A 431 37.80 -0.07 14.59
C LYS A 431 36.67 -0.87 15.24
N ILE A 432 35.80 -0.23 16.02
CA ILE A 432 34.67 -0.89 16.68
C ILE A 432 33.67 -1.37 15.62
N LEU A 433 33.32 -0.51 14.67
CA LEU A 433 32.40 -0.85 13.59
C LEU A 433 32.97 -1.96 12.68
N ILE A 434 34.25 -1.87 12.31
CA ILE A 434 34.92 -2.89 11.50
C ILE A 434 34.97 -4.23 12.23
N SER A 435 35.27 -4.25 13.53
CA SER A 435 35.24 -5.46 14.35
C SER A 435 33.84 -6.13 14.32
N GLN A 436 32.79 -5.33 14.48
CA GLN A 436 31.42 -5.80 14.39
C GLN A 436 31.09 -6.35 12.99
N PHE A 437 31.48 -5.63 11.94
CA PHE A 437 31.24 -6.00 10.55
C PHE A 437 31.96 -7.30 10.14
N LEU A 438 33.23 -7.45 10.51
CA LEU A 438 34.01 -8.68 10.26
C LEU A 438 33.45 -9.90 11.00
N SER A 439 32.71 -9.67 12.08
CA SER A 439 32.03 -10.73 12.83
C SER A 439 30.69 -11.12 12.18
N MET A 440 30.03 -10.18 11.49
CA MET A 440 28.78 -10.38 10.76
C MET A 440 29.01 -11.06 9.40
N PHE A 441 30.05 -10.67 8.67
CA PHE A 441 30.31 -11.12 7.30
C PHE A 441 31.66 -11.83 7.22
N GLU A 442 31.63 -13.15 7.28
CA GLU A 442 32.84 -13.98 7.18
C GLU A 442 33.52 -13.79 5.81
N GLY A 443 34.84 -13.60 5.80
CA GLY A 443 35.63 -13.39 4.58
C GLY A 443 35.65 -11.94 4.08
N SER A 444 34.89 -11.04 4.69
CA SER A 444 34.85 -9.62 4.31
C SER A 444 36.14 -8.85 4.63
N GLU A 445 37.05 -9.44 5.42
CA GLU A 445 38.40 -8.93 5.64
C GLU A 445 39.20 -8.73 4.36
N ILE A 446 39.05 -9.63 3.38
CA ILE A 446 39.74 -9.54 2.09
C ILE A 446 39.20 -8.32 1.33
N LEU A 447 37.88 -8.16 1.32
CA LEU A 447 37.21 -7.03 0.68
C LEU A 447 37.66 -5.70 1.31
N LEU A 448 37.61 -5.57 2.64
CA LEU A 448 38.04 -4.34 3.32
C LEU A 448 39.53 -4.04 3.12
N ASN A 449 40.38 -5.07 2.99
CA ASN A 449 41.79 -4.90 2.63
C ASN A 449 41.96 -4.42 1.18
N GLU A 450 41.21 -5.00 0.23
CA GLU A 450 41.25 -4.59 -1.18
C GLU A 450 40.81 -3.14 -1.37
N LEU A 451 39.90 -2.65 -0.52
CA LEU A 451 39.47 -1.26 -0.47
C LEU A 451 40.44 -0.33 0.27
N GLY A 452 41.53 -0.85 0.84
CA GLY A 452 42.53 -0.06 1.58
C GLY A 452 42.06 0.43 2.96
N ILE A 453 40.90 -0.02 3.42
CA ILE A 453 40.27 0.43 4.68
C ILE A 453 41.06 -0.09 5.88
N ILE A 454 41.43 -1.37 5.90
CA ILE A 454 42.11 -1.99 7.05
C ILE A 454 43.43 -1.26 7.37
N ASN A 455 44.25 -1.02 6.35
CA ASN A 455 45.54 -0.38 6.53
C ASN A 455 45.43 1.10 6.92
N LEU A 456 44.41 1.81 6.41
CA LEU A 456 44.15 3.19 6.77
C LEU A 456 43.82 3.32 8.27
N ILE A 457 43.01 2.40 8.80
CA ILE A 457 42.58 2.43 10.19
C ILE A 457 43.70 2.02 11.17
N HIS A 458 44.61 1.14 10.75
CA HIS A 458 45.71 0.68 11.61
C HIS A 458 46.94 1.57 11.54
N ASP A 459 47.42 1.83 10.33
CA ASP A 459 48.72 2.45 10.10
C ASP A 459 48.60 3.85 9.47
N GLY A 460 47.39 4.33 9.20
CA GLY A 460 47.16 5.67 8.63
C GLY A 460 47.51 5.79 7.15
N HIS A 461 47.66 4.68 6.44
CA HIS A 461 48.05 4.64 5.03
C HIS A 461 47.00 3.95 4.16
N VAL A 462 46.69 4.51 3.00
CA VAL A 462 45.71 3.94 2.06
C VAL A 462 46.40 2.99 1.08
N LYS A 463 46.55 1.73 1.48
CA LYS A 463 47.12 0.66 0.63
C LYS A 463 46.62 -0.71 1.07
N LYS A 464 46.75 -1.70 0.20
CA LYS A 464 46.49 -3.10 0.55
C LYS A 464 47.61 -3.64 1.45
N LEU A 465 47.25 -4.34 2.51
CA LEU A 465 48.18 -5.10 3.33
C LEU A 465 48.63 -6.36 2.60
N VAL A 466 49.93 -6.64 2.65
CA VAL A 466 50.54 -7.87 2.12
C VAL A 466 50.40 -9.02 3.13
N ASP A 467 50.61 -8.74 4.42
CA ASP A 467 50.39 -9.68 5.52
C ASP A 467 49.06 -9.36 6.21
N LEU A 468 47.95 -9.73 5.56
CA LEU A 468 46.62 -9.49 6.10
C LEU A 468 46.39 -10.35 7.36
N ASP A 469 46.80 -11.62 7.35
CA ASP A 469 46.58 -12.55 8.45
C ASP A 469 47.29 -12.12 9.74
N GLY A 470 48.52 -11.60 9.64
CA GLY A 470 49.27 -11.08 10.79
C GLY A 470 48.61 -9.85 11.43
N VAL A 471 47.97 -8.99 10.64
CA VAL A 471 47.22 -7.82 11.14
C VAL A 471 45.85 -8.25 11.66
N LEU A 472 45.16 -9.18 10.99
CA LEU A 472 43.88 -9.73 11.44
C LEU A 472 43.99 -10.48 12.77
N ALA A 473 45.14 -11.09 13.07
CA ALA A 473 45.39 -11.66 14.39
C ALA A 473 45.35 -10.62 15.54
N GLN A 474 45.51 -9.33 15.21
CA GLN A 474 45.38 -8.21 16.14
C GLN A 474 43.96 -7.63 16.17
N PHE A 475 43.10 -8.01 15.22
CA PHE A 475 41.68 -7.66 15.24
C PHE A 475 40.93 -8.54 16.21
N TYR A 476 40.39 -7.94 17.26
CA TYR A 476 39.38 -8.61 18.07
C TYR A 476 38.08 -8.69 17.26
N LYS A 477 37.60 -9.89 16.93
CA LYS A 477 36.25 -10.07 16.38
C LYS A 477 35.24 -10.00 17.53
N SER A 478 34.25 -9.13 17.44
CA SER A 478 33.16 -9.05 18.42
C SER A 478 32.43 -10.39 18.55
N GLU A 479 32.07 -10.75 19.78
CA GLU A 479 31.12 -11.85 20.01
C GLU A 479 29.71 -11.38 19.66
N ILE A 480 29.17 -11.90 18.56
CA ILE A 480 27.83 -11.55 18.07
C ILE A 480 26.93 -12.78 18.00
N SER A 481 25.63 -12.58 18.23
CA SER A 481 24.63 -13.63 18.06
C SER A 481 24.56 -14.12 16.61
N ASP A 482 24.31 -15.42 16.42
CA ASP A 482 24.28 -16.06 15.10
C ASP A 482 23.22 -15.46 14.16
N ILE A 483 22.18 -14.81 14.70
CA ILE A 483 21.17 -14.12 13.88
C ILE A 483 21.78 -12.98 13.03
N PHE A 484 22.83 -12.33 13.54
CA PHE A 484 23.49 -11.22 12.86
C PHE A 484 24.56 -11.70 11.87
N LYS A 485 24.94 -12.98 11.95
CA LYS A 485 25.93 -13.58 11.05
C LYS A 485 25.26 -13.93 9.73
N ALA A 486 25.92 -13.57 8.64
CA ALA A 486 25.47 -13.85 7.30
C ALA A 486 26.60 -14.52 6.50
N ASN A 487 26.29 -15.68 5.91
CA ASN A 487 27.19 -16.41 5.02
C ASN A 487 27.06 -15.89 3.59
N CYS A 488 27.09 -14.58 3.40
CA CYS A 488 27.00 -13.92 2.11
C CYS A 488 27.84 -12.64 2.10
N PHE A 489 28.03 -12.06 0.92
CA PHE A 489 28.63 -10.73 0.83
C PHE A 489 27.79 -9.70 1.58
N PRO A 490 28.42 -8.69 2.20
CA PRO A 490 27.73 -7.51 2.70
C PRO A 490 27.02 -6.79 1.56
N ASP A 491 25.87 -6.19 1.83
CA ASP A 491 25.18 -5.38 0.83
C ASP A 491 25.82 -3.97 0.70
N MET A 492 25.40 -3.23 -0.32
CA MET A 492 25.95 -1.89 -0.60
C MET A 492 25.69 -0.90 0.55
N HIS A 493 24.59 -1.08 1.30
CA HIS A 493 24.29 -0.27 2.46
C HIS A 493 25.28 -0.54 3.59
N ASN A 494 25.59 -1.81 3.88
CA ASN A 494 26.60 -2.18 4.87
C ASN A 494 27.98 -1.58 4.53
N ILE A 495 28.38 -1.64 3.26
CA ILE A 495 29.62 -1.02 2.79
C ILE A 495 29.60 0.50 2.94
N THR A 496 28.47 1.14 2.63
CA THR A 496 28.30 2.59 2.80
C THR A 496 28.47 3.00 4.25
N GLU A 497 27.92 2.24 5.21
CA GLU A 497 28.08 2.49 6.64
C GLU A 497 29.56 2.44 7.09
N ILE A 498 30.34 1.48 6.55
CA ILE A 498 31.80 1.44 6.78
C ILE A 498 32.48 2.70 6.25
N TYR A 499 32.17 3.11 5.01
CA TYR A 499 32.78 4.32 4.46
C TYR A 499 32.37 5.58 5.22
N ILE A 500 31.15 5.67 5.76
CA ILE A 500 30.76 6.82 6.60
C ILE A 500 31.66 6.88 7.84
N ALA A 501 31.89 5.76 8.51
CA ALA A 501 32.78 5.70 9.67
C ALA A 501 34.23 6.07 9.31
N VAL A 502 34.74 5.55 8.20
CA VAL A 502 36.12 5.81 7.74
C VAL A 502 36.33 7.27 7.34
N LEU A 503 35.39 7.87 6.61
CA LEU A 503 35.50 9.27 6.18
C LEU A 503 35.34 10.24 7.37
N ASN A 504 34.47 9.91 8.34
CA ASN A 504 34.40 10.63 9.61
C ASN A 504 35.72 10.53 10.38
N TYR A 505 36.32 9.33 10.44
CA TYR A 505 37.63 9.12 11.06
C TYR A 505 38.71 9.99 10.40
N ILE A 506 38.76 10.05 9.06
CA ILE A 506 39.66 10.94 8.31
C ILE A 506 39.43 12.42 8.67
N SER A 507 38.16 12.82 8.82
CA SER A 507 37.80 14.21 9.10
C SER A 507 38.28 14.69 10.47
N VAL A 508 38.31 13.82 11.48
CA VAL A 508 38.62 14.17 12.88
C VAL A 508 40.09 13.92 13.23
N HIS A 509 40.74 12.93 12.60
CA HIS A 509 42.11 12.55 12.96
C HIS A 509 43.17 13.24 12.10
N SER A 510 44.37 13.35 12.65
CA SER A 510 45.55 13.85 11.92
C SER A 510 46.29 12.68 11.30
N PHE A 511 46.64 12.82 10.02
CA PHE A 511 47.39 11.82 9.27
C PHE A 511 48.68 12.45 8.73
N VAL A 512 49.62 11.59 8.34
CA VAL A 512 50.88 12.01 7.70
C VAL A 512 50.61 12.68 6.36
N LEU A 513 49.64 12.15 5.60
CA LEU A 513 49.23 12.70 4.31
C LEU A 513 48.12 13.75 4.49
N PRO A 514 48.06 14.78 3.62
CA PRO A 514 46.92 15.67 3.52
C PRO A 514 45.61 14.89 3.33
N LYS A 515 44.52 15.37 3.93
CA LYS A 515 43.21 14.70 3.85
C LYS A 515 42.73 14.51 2.40
N GLU A 516 42.99 15.50 1.53
CA GLU A 516 42.68 15.41 0.10
C GLU A 516 43.33 14.21 -0.57
N ASP A 517 44.60 13.94 -0.28
CA ASP A 517 45.35 12.82 -0.84
C ASP A 517 44.80 11.49 -0.32
N ILE A 518 44.47 11.42 0.97
CA ILE A 518 43.84 10.23 1.57
C ILE A 518 42.48 9.94 0.92
N TYR A 519 41.63 10.96 0.77
CA TYR A 519 40.35 10.80 0.10
C TYR A 519 40.53 10.35 -1.36
N ARG A 520 41.50 10.93 -2.08
CA ARG A 520 41.83 10.57 -3.46
C ARG A 520 42.31 9.13 -3.58
N GLU A 521 43.26 8.70 -2.76
CA GLU A 521 43.80 7.33 -2.78
C GLU A 521 42.71 6.32 -2.43
N LEU A 522 41.87 6.61 -1.43
CA LEU A 522 40.82 5.71 -0.98
C LEU A 522 39.73 5.56 -2.05
N PHE A 523 39.34 6.68 -2.67
CA PHE A 523 38.41 6.69 -3.79
C PHE A 523 38.96 5.91 -4.99
N ASN A 524 40.23 6.10 -5.33
CA ASN A 524 40.86 5.39 -6.44
C ASN A 524 40.87 3.88 -6.22
N LEU A 525 41.26 3.40 -5.02
CA LEU A 525 41.19 1.98 -4.69
C LEU A 525 39.77 1.43 -4.79
N ALA A 526 38.78 2.19 -4.32
CA ALA A 526 37.38 1.81 -4.43
C ALA A 526 36.94 1.68 -5.89
N MET A 527 37.23 2.68 -6.74
CA MET A 527 36.88 2.67 -8.16
C MET A 527 37.56 1.53 -8.92
N ASP A 528 38.85 1.29 -8.65
CA ASP A 528 39.61 0.21 -9.31
C ASP A 528 39.04 -1.17 -8.95
N HIS A 529 38.67 -1.36 -7.68
CA HIS A 529 38.04 -2.60 -7.25
C HIS A 529 36.61 -2.75 -7.82
N ILE A 530 35.82 -1.68 -7.88
CA ILE A 530 34.50 -1.70 -8.54
C ILE A 530 34.63 -2.08 -10.02
N SER A 531 35.54 -1.43 -10.77
CA SER A 531 35.78 -1.76 -12.19
C SER A 531 36.07 -3.24 -12.36
N LYS A 532 37.00 -3.77 -11.56
CA LYS A 532 37.38 -5.19 -11.58
C LYS A 532 36.20 -6.11 -11.32
N VAL A 533 35.36 -5.82 -10.31
CA VAL A 533 34.17 -6.62 -10.00
C VAL A 533 33.17 -6.61 -11.15
N GLN A 534 32.94 -5.44 -11.76
CA GLN A 534 31.99 -5.28 -12.85
C GLN A 534 32.47 -5.90 -14.18
N GLU A 535 33.77 -5.90 -14.43
CA GLU A 535 34.42 -6.59 -15.56
C GLU A 535 34.34 -8.12 -15.41
N LEU A 536 34.51 -8.63 -14.19
CA LEU A 536 34.42 -10.06 -13.88
C LEU A 536 32.97 -10.55 -13.76
N ASP A 537 31.98 -9.65 -13.83
CA ASP A 537 30.55 -9.91 -13.69
C ASP A 537 30.21 -10.77 -12.47
N PHE A 538 30.82 -10.45 -11.32
CA PHE A 538 30.65 -11.24 -10.10
C PHE A 538 29.23 -11.05 -9.54
N PRO A 539 28.35 -12.07 -9.62
CA PRO A 539 26.98 -11.95 -9.12
C PRO A 539 27.01 -11.80 -7.59
N ASP A 540 26.01 -11.13 -7.04
CA ASP A 540 25.81 -10.92 -5.59
C ASP A 540 26.86 -10.07 -4.85
N HIS A 541 27.96 -9.68 -5.51
CA HIS A 541 28.93 -8.73 -4.93
C HIS A 541 28.26 -7.35 -4.73
N PRO A 542 28.57 -6.60 -3.65
CA PRO A 542 28.00 -5.27 -3.39
C PRO A 542 28.24 -4.29 -4.54
N PHE A 543 29.38 -4.42 -5.22
CA PHE A 543 29.77 -3.56 -6.35
C PHE A 543 29.39 -4.08 -7.73
N SER A 544 28.64 -5.19 -7.80
CA SER A 544 28.12 -5.68 -9.09
C SER A 544 27.15 -4.66 -9.71
N LYS A 545 26.98 -4.70 -11.03
CA LYS A 545 26.12 -3.76 -11.77
C LYS A 545 24.66 -3.74 -11.28
N GLN A 546 24.19 -4.84 -10.69
CA GLN A 546 22.82 -4.99 -10.19
C GLN A 546 22.62 -4.42 -8.77
N ASN A 547 23.73 -4.20 -8.05
CA ASN A 547 23.73 -3.84 -6.63
C ASN A 547 24.31 -2.44 -6.37
N LEU A 548 25.26 -1.98 -7.18
CA LEU A 548 25.90 -0.68 -7.00
C LEU A 548 24.91 0.47 -7.21
N ASP A 549 24.78 1.33 -6.20
CA ASP A 549 24.11 2.61 -6.27
C ASP A 549 25.12 3.78 -6.18
N GLU A 550 24.62 5.01 -6.30
CA GLU A 550 25.46 6.21 -6.21
C GLU A 550 25.83 6.63 -4.78
N ALA A 551 25.41 5.91 -3.73
CA ALA A 551 25.55 6.36 -2.34
C ALA A 551 27.01 6.55 -1.93
N LEU A 552 27.89 5.64 -2.36
CA LEU A 552 29.33 5.73 -2.10
C LEU A 552 29.95 6.97 -2.77
N VAL A 553 29.59 7.24 -4.03
CA VAL A 553 30.07 8.43 -4.75
C VAL A 553 29.56 9.70 -4.09
N ASN A 554 28.27 9.74 -3.75
CA ASN A 554 27.64 10.85 -3.02
C ASN A 554 28.36 11.13 -1.71
N LEU A 555 28.80 10.08 -1.01
CA LEU A 555 29.51 10.22 0.24
C LEU A 555 30.92 10.81 0.06
N PHE A 556 31.71 10.31 -0.91
CA PHE A 556 33.03 10.87 -1.20
C PHE A 556 32.95 12.32 -1.67
N VAL A 557 32.09 12.58 -2.67
CA VAL A 557 31.85 13.92 -3.20
C VAL A 557 31.47 14.87 -2.08
N LYS A 558 30.49 14.50 -1.23
CA LYS A 558 30.06 15.35 -0.10
C LYS A 558 31.22 15.71 0.84
N ASN A 559 32.07 14.74 1.22
CA ASN A 559 33.15 14.99 2.17
C ASN A 559 34.28 15.83 1.57
N VAL A 560 34.59 15.61 0.30
CA VAL A 560 35.65 16.32 -0.41
C VAL A 560 35.21 17.72 -0.84
N LEU A 561 33.93 17.93 -1.12
CA LEU A 561 33.40 19.20 -1.63
C LEU A 561 33.61 20.37 -0.66
N GLU A 562 33.71 20.12 0.64
CA GLU A 562 34.03 21.15 1.65
C GLU A 562 35.52 21.52 1.68
N ILE A 563 36.37 20.76 0.98
CA ILE A 563 37.82 20.88 0.98
C ILE A 563 38.31 21.33 -0.40
N ASN A 564 37.93 20.62 -1.45
CA ASN A 564 38.42 20.82 -2.81
C ASN A 564 37.33 20.44 -3.84
N VAL A 565 36.79 21.44 -4.52
CA VAL A 565 35.69 21.25 -5.48
C VAL A 565 36.16 20.52 -6.74
N ASP A 566 37.36 20.82 -7.23
CA ASP A 566 37.94 20.19 -8.43
C ASP A 566 38.12 18.68 -8.22
N LEU A 567 38.61 18.30 -7.03
CA LEU A 567 38.73 16.90 -6.67
C LEU A 567 37.37 16.20 -6.60
N ALA A 568 36.35 16.85 -6.04
CA ALA A 568 35.00 16.30 -6.01
C ALA A 568 34.43 16.11 -7.43
N LEU A 569 34.69 17.06 -8.33
CA LEU A 569 34.33 16.96 -9.74
C LEU A 569 35.08 15.81 -10.45
N ASP A 570 36.37 15.66 -10.21
CA ASP A 570 37.18 14.58 -10.77
C ASP A 570 36.73 13.20 -10.27
N MET A 571 36.37 13.08 -8.99
CA MET A 571 35.79 11.86 -8.43
C MET A 571 34.47 11.50 -9.12
N LEU A 572 33.58 12.48 -9.30
CA LEU A 572 32.33 12.27 -10.02
C LEU A 572 32.60 11.82 -11.47
N LYS A 573 33.45 12.53 -12.22
CA LYS A 573 33.84 12.17 -13.60
C LYS A 573 34.35 10.74 -13.69
N ARG A 574 35.31 10.38 -12.84
CA ARG A 574 35.90 9.04 -12.82
C ARG A 574 34.85 7.99 -12.52
N SER A 575 33.95 8.22 -11.56
CA SER A 575 32.91 7.25 -11.22
C SER A 575 31.99 6.95 -12.40
N LEU A 576 31.61 7.98 -13.17
CA LEU A 576 30.74 7.86 -14.33
C LEU A 576 31.44 7.17 -15.51
N GLN A 577 32.76 7.34 -15.64
CA GLN A 577 33.57 6.67 -16.66
C GLN A 577 33.89 5.21 -16.30
N THR A 578 33.96 4.88 -15.02
CA THR A 578 34.46 3.59 -14.53
C THR A 578 33.34 2.61 -14.19
N CYS A 579 32.17 3.11 -13.78
CA CYS A 579 31.15 2.29 -13.14
C CYS A 579 29.82 2.33 -13.89
N THR A 580 29.13 1.19 -13.93
CA THR A 580 27.69 1.15 -14.27
C THR A 580 26.89 1.13 -12.96
N PHE A 581 25.98 2.09 -12.80
CA PHE A 581 25.10 2.19 -11.64
C PHE A 581 23.75 1.53 -11.91
N LYS A 582 23.18 0.85 -10.91
CA LYS A 582 21.79 0.40 -10.94
C LYS A 582 20.81 1.58 -10.99
N ARG A 583 21.14 2.63 -10.26
CA ARG A 583 20.38 3.88 -10.17
C ARG A 583 21.34 5.04 -9.92
N PHE A 584 21.22 6.08 -10.73
CA PHE A 584 21.92 7.35 -10.56
C PHE A 584 20.88 8.47 -10.51
N THR A 585 20.89 9.28 -9.45
CA THR A 585 19.96 10.39 -9.24
C THR A 585 20.60 11.74 -9.49
N GLY A 586 21.93 11.80 -9.59
CA GLY A 586 22.66 13.03 -9.87
C GLY A 586 22.81 13.95 -8.66
N GLU A 587 22.62 13.43 -7.44
CA GLU A 587 22.73 14.21 -6.21
C GLU A 587 24.14 14.79 -6.03
N SER A 588 25.20 13.99 -6.25
CA SER A 588 26.60 14.45 -6.25
C SER A 588 26.82 15.65 -7.17
N ALA A 589 26.35 15.53 -8.41
CA ALA A 589 26.51 16.58 -9.40
C ALA A 589 25.75 17.86 -9.00
N SER A 590 24.55 17.70 -8.45
CA SER A 590 23.75 18.81 -7.91
C SER A 590 24.49 19.54 -6.79
N ARG A 591 25.11 18.80 -5.87
CA ARG A 591 25.90 19.36 -4.76
C ARG A 591 27.13 20.12 -5.27
N ILE A 592 27.85 19.55 -6.23
CA ILE A 592 28.99 20.20 -6.87
C ILE A 592 28.55 21.50 -7.56
N LEU A 593 27.49 21.46 -8.37
CA LEU A 593 26.93 22.65 -9.03
C LEU A 593 26.54 23.75 -8.03
N ALA A 594 26.00 23.37 -6.87
CA ALA A 594 25.62 24.32 -5.82
C ALA A 594 26.83 24.95 -5.08
N LYS A 595 28.02 24.35 -5.15
CA LYS A 595 29.26 24.91 -4.57
C LYS A 595 30.14 25.60 -5.60
N LEU A 596 30.01 25.25 -6.88
CA LEU A 596 30.55 25.97 -8.03
C LEU A 596 29.84 27.32 -8.28
N GLU A 597 29.35 27.99 -7.23
CA GLU A 597 28.70 29.30 -7.31
C GLU A 597 29.62 30.39 -7.93
N ASN A 598 30.95 30.17 -7.95
CA ASN A 598 31.96 31.10 -8.48
C ASN A 598 32.85 30.54 -9.60
N ALA A 599 32.63 29.30 -10.07
CA ALA A 599 33.54 28.64 -11.00
C ALA A 599 33.30 29.00 -12.48
N ASP A 600 34.27 28.74 -13.36
CA ASP A 600 34.18 29.05 -14.79
C ASP A 600 33.09 28.24 -15.51
N SER A 601 32.55 28.78 -16.63
CA SER A 601 31.45 28.18 -17.40
C SER A 601 31.75 26.78 -17.96
N THR A 602 33.02 26.44 -18.13
CA THR A 602 33.52 25.18 -18.68
C THR A 602 33.23 23.97 -17.79
N GLU A 603 33.27 24.12 -16.46
CA GLU A 603 33.04 23.00 -15.53
C GLU A 603 31.58 22.57 -15.47
N ILE A 604 30.67 23.52 -15.63
CA ILE A 604 29.24 23.28 -15.72
C ILE A 604 28.90 22.58 -17.02
N GLU A 605 29.48 23.02 -18.14
CA GLU A 605 29.33 22.34 -19.43
C GLU A 605 29.78 20.88 -19.35
N ILE A 606 30.86 20.59 -18.62
CA ILE A 606 31.32 19.21 -18.41
C ILE A 606 30.30 18.41 -17.59
N ILE A 607 29.76 18.96 -16.50
CA ILE A 607 28.72 18.27 -15.71
C ILE A 607 27.47 18.03 -16.56
N LEU A 608 27.02 19.02 -17.32
CA LEU A 608 25.84 18.91 -18.20
C LEU A 608 26.06 17.90 -19.33
N ALA A 609 27.25 17.86 -19.93
CA ALA A 609 27.62 16.88 -20.95
C ALA A 609 27.61 15.45 -20.39
N LEU A 610 28.06 15.25 -19.15
CA LEU A 610 28.03 13.95 -18.48
C LEU A 610 26.59 13.44 -18.27
N PHE A 611 25.65 14.30 -17.86
CA PHE A 611 24.24 13.92 -17.76
C PHE A 611 23.64 13.53 -19.10
N GLN A 612 23.99 14.24 -20.18
CA GLN A 612 23.55 13.93 -21.53
C GLN A 612 24.07 12.57 -22.02
N GLU A 613 25.35 12.28 -21.77
CA GLU A 613 25.97 11.01 -22.15
C GLU A 613 25.33 9.81 -21.43
N LEU A 614 25.03 9.98 -20.15
CA LEU A 614 24.38 8.96 -19.32
C LEU A 614 22.87 8.80 -19.60
N LYS A 615 22.28 9.69 -20.40
CA LYS A 615 20.82 9.78 -20.64
C LYS A 615 20.00 9.96 -19.36
N GLU A 616 20.59 10.58 -18.34
CA GLU A 616 19.93 10.85 -17.06
C GLU A 616 19.41 12.28 -17.00
N SER A 617 18.25 12.49 -16.38
CA SER A 617 17.64 13.81 -16.22
C SER A 617 18.24 14.56 -15.03
N LEU A 618 18.41 15.88 -15.18
CA LEU A 618 18.74 16.76 -14.06
C LEU A 618 17.56 16.83 -13.07
N GLY A 619 17.80 16.50 -11.80
CA GLY A 619 16.81 16.63 -10.73
C GLY A 619 16.61 18.08 -10.26
N PHE A 620 15.61 18.29 -9.39
CA PHE A 620 15.23 19.61 -8.85
C PHE A 620 16.40 20.42 -8.27
N HIS A 621 17.30 19.78 -7.51
CA HIS A 621 18.43 20.47 -6.88
C HIS A 621 19.46 20.98 -7.90
N ALA A 622 19.79 20.21 -8.93
CA ALA A 622 20.69 20.63 -10.00
C ALA A 622 20.11 21.82 -10.78
N LEU A 623 18.84 21.73 -11.17
CA LEU A 623 18.16 22.81 -11.88
C LEU A 623 18.05 24.08 -11.04
N THR A 624 17.78 23.94 -9.74
CA THR A 624 17.76 25.07 -8.80
C THR A 624 19.12 25.76 -8.73
N ALA A 625 20.22 24.99 -8.64
CA ALA A 625 21.56 25.54 -8.63
C ALA A 625 21.88 26.31 -9.93
N LEU A 626 21.52 25.75 -11.09
CA LEU A 626 21.71 26.39 -12.40
C LEU A 626 20.91 27.69 -12.52
N CYS A 627 19.65 27.69 -12.06
CA CYS A 627 18.78 28.87 -12.06
C CYS A 627 19.36 30.01 -11.20
N LEU A 628 19.72 29.72 -9.95
CA LEU A 628 20.26 30.71 -9.02
C LEU A 628 21.61 31.26 -9.49
N ARG A 629 22.43 30.42 -10.11
CA ARG A 629 23.69 30.86 -10.70
C ARG A 629 23.46 31.80 -11.87
N ALA A 630 22.61 31.44 -12.84
CA ALA A 630 22.34 32.29 -14.00
C ALA A 630 21.83 33.68 -13.57
N ALA A 631 20.92 33.72 -12.59
CA ALA A 631 20.42 34.97 -12.02
C ALA A 631 21.51 35.80 -11.33
N ARG A 632 22.52 35.16 -10.73
CA ARG A 632 23.65 35.85 -10.10
C ARG A 632 24.61 36.48 -11.11
N PHE A 633 24.76 35.89 -12.29
CA PHE A 633 25.55 36.45 -13.39
C PHE A 633 24.74 37.41 -14.28
N ASP A 634 23.58 37.88 -13.78
CA ASP A 634 22.64 38.75 -14.49
C ASP A 634 22.12 38.16 -15.82
N ASP A 635 22.24 36.84 -16.02
CA ASP A 635 21.65 36.11 -17.15
C ASP A 635 20.25 35.60 -16.76
N PHE A 636 19.31 36.55 -16.68
CA PHE A 636 17.94 36.26 -16.27
C PHE A 636 17.16 35.42 -17.29
N ASP A 637 17.54 35.47 -18.57
CA ASP A 637 16.94 34.65 -19.61
C ASP A 637 17.28 33.17 -19.41
N GLN A 638 18.56 32.87 -19.13
CA GLN A 638 18.98 31.52 -18.79
C GLN A 638 18.43 31.08 -17.43
N ALA A 639 18.35 31.98 -16.46
CA ALA A 639 17.74 31.68 -15.16
C ALA A 639 16.26 31.30 -15.32
N ARG A 640 15.53 32.04 -16.16
CA ARG A 640 14.13 31.76 -16.49
C ARG A 640 13.99 30.43 -17.22
N PHE A 641 14.88 30.13 -18.17
CA PHE A 641 14.90 28.84 -18.86
C PHE A 641 14.99 27.67 -17.87
N TRP A 642 15.92 27.73 -16.90
CA TRP A 642 16.04 26.69 -15.88
C TRP A 642 14.84 26.65 -14.93
N TYR A 643 14.29 27.80 -14.56
CA TYR A 643 13.07 27.89 -13.76
C TYR A 643 11.87 27.21 -14.44
N ASP A 644 11.68 27.43 -15.74
CA ASP A 644 10.61 26.77 -16.49
C ASP A 644 10.81 25.25 -16.56
N LYS A 645 12.08 24.77 -16.59
CA LYS A 645 12.38 23.33 -16.45
C LYS A 645 12.02 22.79 -15.07
N ILE A 646 12.24 23.56 -14.00
CA ILE A 646 11.82 23.19 -12.64
C ILE A 646 10.30 23.04 -12.57
N LEU A 647 9.55 23.99 -13.13
CA LEU A 647 8.09 23.90 -13.18
C LEU A 647 7.61 22.68 -13.97
N ALA A 648 8.29 22.36 -15.08
CA ALA A 648 7.97 21.20 -15.91
C ALA A 648 8.22 19.84 -15.21
N LEU A 649 9.07 19.78 -14.17
CA LEU A 649 9.24 18.57 -13.36
C LEU A 649 8.00 18.24 -12.53
N GLY A 650 7.14 19.22 -12.23
CA GLY A 650 5.95 19.03 -11.39
C GLY A 650 6.25 18.74 -9.92
N GLU A 651 7.50 18.89 -9.47
CA GLU A 651 7.88 18.75 -8.07
C GLU A 651 7.46 19.99 -7.25
N PRO A 652 7.09 19.84 -5.97
CA PRO A 652 6.73 20.96 -5.11
C PRO A 652 7.94 21.90 -4.93
N LEU A 653 7.72 23.18 -5.22
CA LEU A 653 8.76 24.19 -5.18
C LEU A 653 9.06 24.57 -3.73
N THR A 654 10.10 23.97 -3.15
CA THR A 654 10.46 24.07 -1.72
C THR A 654 11.65 24.99 -1.45
N HIS A 655 12.42 25.36 -2.48
CA HIS A 655 13.68 26.07 -2.30
C HIS A 655 13.49 27.59 -2.17
N TYR A 656 13.72 28.13 -0.97
CA TYR A 656 13.42 29.53 -0.65
C TYR A 656 14.11 30.58 -1.55
N ARG A 657 15.42 30.46 -1.82
CA ARG A 657 16.11 31.44 -2.69
C ARG A 657 15.53 31.46 -4.10
N LEU A 658 15.03 30.31 -4.57
CA LEU A 658 14.42 30.19 -5.88
C LEU A 658 13.03 30.85 -5.89
N ILE A 659 12.25 30.64 -4.83
CA ILE A 659 10.95 31.32 -4.61
C ILE A 659 11.16 32.83 -4.58
N LYS A 660 12.12 33.31 -3.80
CA LYS A 660 12.43 34.74 -3.67
C LYS A 660 12.83 35.33 -5.02
N LEU A 661 13.70 34.66 -5.77
CA LEU A 661 14.10 35.06 -7.11
C LEU A 661 12.88 35.12 -8.06
N ALA A 662 12.05 34.07 -8.06
CA ALA A 662 10.83 34.03 -8.88
C ALA A 662 9.87 35.17 -8.55
N VAL A 663 9.67 35.48 -7.26
CA VAL A 663 8.84 36.61 -6.82
C VAL A 663 9.46 37.95 -7.23
N GLN A 664 10.76 38.14 -7.04
CA GLN A 664 11.48 39.35 -7.43
C GLN A 664 11.42 39.62 -8.94
N MET A 665 11.45 38.56 -9.74
CA MET A 665 11.44 38.62 -11.19
C MET A 665 10.03 38.47 -11.80
N GLU A 666 8.98 38.49 -10.97
CA GLU A 666 7.58 38.33 -11.37
C GLU A 666 7.31 37.04 -12.20
N TRP A 667 8.01 35.96 -11.89
CA TRP A 667 7.82 34.66 -12.52
C TRP A 667 6.62 33.91 -11.95
N GLU A 668 5.87 33.22 -12.81
CA GLU A 668 4.71 32.41 -12.40
C GLU A 668 5.11 31.33 -11.38
N LEU A 669 4.40 31.29 -10.25
CA LEU A 669 4.51 30.22 -9.26
C LEU A 669 3.54 29.06 -9.62
N PRO A 670 3.83 27.81 -9.22
CA PRO A 670 2.90 26.71 -9.38
C PRO A 670 1.52 27.03 -8.80
N LYS A 671 0.45 26.58 -9.46
CA LYS A 671 -0.94 26.86 -9.02
C LYS A 671 -1.25 26.32 -7.62
N ASP A 672 -0.57 25.27 -7.22
CA ASP A 672 -0.74 24.60 -5.91
C ASP A 672 0.35 25.03 -4.89
N PHE A 673 1.05 26.14 -5.15
CA PHE A 673 2.11 26.62 -4.27
C PHE A 673 1.57 27.03 -2.90
N ASP A 674 2.15 26.47 -1.83
CA ASP A 674 1.81 26.81 -0.45
C ASP A 674 2.33 28.21 -0.10
N THR A 675 1.44 29.19 -0.17
CA THR A 675 1.72 30.60 0.17
C THR A 675 2.25 30.79 1.60
N THR A 676 2.06 29.85 2.52
CA THR A 676 2.59 29.94 3.89
C THR A 676 4.12 29.89 3.95
N LEU A 677 4.79 29.39 2.89
CA LEU A 677 6.25 29.39 2.77
C LEU A 677 6.82 30.81 2.60
N LEU A 678 6.04 31.76 2.09
CA LEU A 678 6.43 33.18 2.01
C LEU A 678 6.34 33.88 3.38
N GLU A 679 5.49 33.37 4.29
CA GLU A 679 5.23 33.98 5.60
C GLU A 679 6.23 33.54 6.68
N LYS A 680 6.83 32.36 6.54
CA LYS A 680 7.74 31.76 7.55
C LYS A 680 9.05 32.54 7.80
N GLU A 681 9.46 33.47 6.93
CA GLU A 681 10.72 34.23 7.12
C GLU A 681 10.53 35.60 7.81
N PHE A 682 9.31 36.11 8.01
CA PHE A 682 9.13 37.33 8.83
C PHE A 682 9.46 37.10 10.31
N GLN A 683 9.54 35.83 10.75
CA GLN A 683 9.89 35.47 12.13
C GLN A 683 11.36 35.03 12.33
N TYR A 684 12.09 34.66 11.27
CA TYR A 684 13.45 34.09 11.39
C TYR A 684 14.58 34.95 10.82
N SER A 685 14.27 36.09 10.20
CA SER A 685 15.26 37.01 9.61
C SER A 685 16.07 37.85 10.62
N ALA A 686 15.98 37.56 11.93
CA ALA A 686 16.78 38.20 12.97
C ALA A 686 17.96 37.35 13.51
N GLU A 687 18.08 36.06 13.17
CA GLU A 687 19.12 35.19 13.71
C GLU A 687 19.85 34.37 12.63
N ARG A 688 21.00 34.92 12.19
CA ARG A 688 22.22 34.28 11.65
C ARG A 688 22.14 33.18 10.57
N GLU A 689 22.86 33.49 9.49
CA GLU A 689 23.91 32.67 8.84
C GLU A 689 23.95 31.18 9.20
N LEU A 690 23.56 30.36 8.21
CA LEU A 690 23.96 28.97 7.94
C LEU A 690 25.04 28.40 8.86
N SER A 691 24.63 28.07 10.08
CA SER A 691 25.22 27.01 10.88
C SER A 691 24.31 25.81 10.63
N PHE A 692 24.75 24.88 9.78
CA PHE A 692 24.28 23.50 9.85
C PHE A 692 24.78 22.91 11.17
N LYS A 693 24.18 23.31 12.29
CA LYS A 693 24.19 22.53 13.51
C LYS A 693 22.84 21.88 13.59
N ASP A 694 22.86 20.55 13.64
CA ASP A 694 21.75 19.69 14.04
C ASP A 694 20.86 20.42 15.07
N GLU A 695 19.74 21.00 14.63
CA GLU A 695 18.62 21.30 15.52
C GLU A 695 17.94 19.98 15.88
N ARG A 696 18.65 19.17 16.64
CA ARG A 696 18.05 18.09 17.41
C ARG A 696 17.86 18.65 18.80
N VAL A 697 16.63 19.05 19.09
CA VAL A 697 16.16 19.15 20.48
C VAL A 697 16.25 17.73 21.04
N PHE A 698 17.36 17.43 21.73
CA PHE A 698 17.56 16.17 22.43
C PHE A 698 16.71 16.19 23.69
N ILE A 699 15.77 15.25 23.76
CA ILE A 699 15.20 14.82 25.03
C ILE A 699 15.88 13.49 25.34
N ASP A 700 16.94 13.59 26.14
CA ASP A 700 17.55 12.47 26.83
C ASP A 700 16.62 12.13 28.00
N ASP A 701 15.84 11.05 27.86
CA ASP A 701 15.01 10.51 28.95
C ASP A 701 15.61 9.17 29.40
N PRO A 702 16.70 9.20 30.18
CA PRO A 702 17.36 7.98 30.67
C PRO A 702 16.47 7.17 31.61
N GLU A 703 15.52 7.80 32.32
CA GLU A 703 14.56 7.09 33.18
C GLU A 703 13.65 6.20 32.35
N PHE A 704 13.17 6.70 31.21
CA PHE A 704 12.40 5.89 30.27
C PHE A 704 13.23 4.72 29.73
N ALA A 705 14.46 4.97 29.33
CA ALA A 705 15.42 3.98 28.83
C ALA A 705 15.59 2.78 29.79
N GLU A 706 15.83 3.09 31.06
CA GLU A 706 15.96 2.13 32.14
C GLU A 706 14.65 1.37 32.38
N LEU A 707 13.50 2.06 32.27
CA LEU A 707 12.19 1.45 32.42
C LEU A 707 11.85 0.49 31.27
N VAL A 708 12.20 0.80 30.02
CA VAL A 708 12.07 -0.14 28.89
C VAL A 708 12.98 -1.33 29.10
N SER A 709 14.24 -1.07 29.48
CA SER A 709 15.27 -2.09 29.68
C SER A 709 14.87 -3.08 30.77
N SER A 710 14.41 -2.59 31.92
CA SER A 710 13.91 -3.41 33.01
C SER A 710 12.63 -4.15 32.64
N THR A 711 11.74 -3.52 31.87
CA THR A 711 10.53 -4.16 31.34
C THR A 711 10.91 -5.32 30.42
N LEU A 712 11.82 -5.11 29.46
CA LEU A 712 12.36 -6.12 28.56
C LEU A 712 13.04 -7.27 29.30
N GLN A 713 13.85 -6.99 30.34
CA GLN A 713 14.47 -8.01 31.19
C GLN A 713 13.43 -8.81 31.99
N LYS A 714 12.38 -8.15 32.50
CA LYS A 714 11.29 -8.86 33.18
C LYS A 714 10.59 -9.84 32.26
N PHE A 715 10.55 -9.66 30.93
CA PHE A 715 9.95 -10.65 30.02
C PHE A 715 10.66 -12.00 29.99
N GLU A 716 11.90 -12.09 30.48
CA GLU A 716 12.73 -13.30 30.47
C GLU A 716 12.42 -14.28 31.61
N ASN A 717 11.82 -13.78 32.69
CA ASN A 717 11.35 -14.56 33.84
C ASN A 717 9.85 -14.79 33.76
#